data_AF-A0A0A2VTW6-F1
#
_entry.id   AF-A0A0A2VTW6-F1
#
_cell.length_a   1.000
_cell.length_b   1.000
_cell.length_c   1.000
_cell.angle_alpha   90.00
_cell.angle_beta   90.00
_cell.angle_gamma   90.00
#
_symmetry.space_group_name_H-M   'P 1'
#
loop_
_entity.id
_entity.type
_entity.pdbx_description
1 polymer ?
#
loop_
_entity_poly.entity_id
_entity_poly.type
_entity_poly.pdbx_seq_one_letter_code
_entity_poly.pdbx_strand_id
1 'polypeptide(L)'
;MGGARRVVDALGADDERLDVCRLPHRAQYANRRSCPRAGGRDLNPLLQDIGLILHPPLLYMGYVGFSVAFAFSIAALLGGRLDSAWARWTRPWTLAAWAFLTVGIVLGSAWAYYELGWGGWWFWDPVENASFMPWLAGTALIHSLSVTEKRGSFKAWTVLLAISAFSLCLLGTFLVRSGVLVSVHSFASDPARGMFILAFLVVVIGGSLLLYAVKGSKVRSRVSNDLWSRESFLLGNNVLLIAAMLVVLLGTLLPLVHKQLGLGSISIGEPFFNTMFTALMAPFALMLGIGPLVRWRRDEPGKLRKHLLAAVAITLILSLLLPWLMQDRVEAMTVVGLLMAVWVFVLALMEVYQRATHRHGFWDGLRKIPASHWGMVSAHLGLAVTVVGIAFSQSYSVERDVRMKSGDSIDIHQYHFVFREVRDITGPNYRGGVGVIDVTRHGKPEATLHAEKRFYNSNRAMMTEAAIDGGFTRDLYAALGEELADGSWAVRLYYKPFGEAPTDLESALIGKPVPVFRLESLDEPGKEWGREVLADGKPLLLNVWATWCPTCRAEHKFLNGLAAQGVRVVGMNYKDDRHKAINWLRDLGNPYMLSLFDGNGMLFSVHAAATIDTFTFKDEAQEQQFRQLTEALRCPKCQNNSIADSNAMIASDMKLKVYELMQQGKSKQQIVDYMVERYGHFVTYEPPLTPATVILWVLPALFILGGATVIVLRSRRRQKISLSEENPTLSRGISPGKISLWVFLPGAVLLVAVSVGSYLKTSGLAQVHAWRQATAETPALLKRVLDPQAAPLTMEEMARLGLGLRTRLQQQPDNLEGWMMLGRIGMVLNNATTATQAFAHAWKLAPTNSEAKLGYAEILTRSADEQDNQLGGLLLREMLKDDHTNIRVLSLLAFNAFERQNYREAIGAWDMMLRILPANDQRRAVIERSIDRARAQLEPGTTESADKQ
;
A
#
# COMPACT_ATOMS: atom_id res chain seq x y z
N MET A 1 -52.06 -4.70 7.79
CA MET A 1 -52.35 -5.06 9.19
C MET A 1 -52.96 -6.45 9.23
N GLY A 2 -52.44 -7.33 10.09
CA GLY A 2 -53.05 -8.61 10.46
C GLY A 2 -52.78 -9.80 9.55
N GLY A 3 -51.76 -10.62 9.86
CA GLY A 3 -51.68 -11.99 9.29
C GLY A 3 -50.29 -12.57 9.08
N ALA A 4 -49.43 -12.64 10.11
CA ALA A 4 -48.20 -13.46 10.06
C ALA A 4 -47.63 -13.72 11.47
N ARG A 5 -48.42 -14.34 12.36
CA ARG A 5 -47.97 -14.68 13.73
C ARG A 5 -48.31 -16.10 14.17
N ARG A 6 -48.45 -17.06 13.24
CA ARG A 6 -48.72 -18.47 13.56
C ARG A 6 -47.99 -19.43 12.59
N VAL A 7 -46.67 -19.51 12.69
CA VAL A 7 -45.88 -20.64 12.14
C VAL A 7 -44.66 -21.00 13.03
N VAL A 8 -44.35 -20.23 14.09
CA VAL A 8 -43.12 -20.46 14.89
C VAL A 8 -43.32 -21.46 16.05
N ASP A 9 -44.55 -21.85 16.38
CA ASP A 9 -44.83 -22.69 17.56
C ASP A 9 -44.78 -24.22 17.32
N ALA A 10 -44.27 -24.69 16.17
CA ALA A 10 -44.37 -26.12 15.80
C ALA A 10 -43.07 -26.94 15.88
N LEU A 11 -41.96 -26.40 16.40
CA LEU A 11 -40.73 -27.17 16.63
C LEU A 11 -40.22 -26.94 18.05
N GLY A 12 -40.78 -27.69 18.99
CA GLY A 12 -40.30 -27.78 20.36
C GLY A 12 -38.89 -28.38 20.41
N ALA A 13 -37.97 -27.63 20.99
CA ALA A 13 -36.73 -28.13 21.58
C ALA A 13 -36.45 -27.23 22.78
N ASP A 14 -36.33 -27.85 23.94
CA ASP A 14 -36.38 -27.25 25.27
C ASP A 14 -35.33 -26.14 25.50
N ASP A 15 -35.81 -25.00 26.01
CA ASP A 15 -35.01 -23.84 26.40
C ASP A 15 -34.60 -23.99 27.88
N GLU A 16 -33.57 -24.79 28.16
CA GLU A 16 -32.82 -24.67 29.42
C GLU A 16 -31.90 -23.44 29.36
N ARG A 17 -32.49 -22.26 29.50
CA ARG A 17 -31.77 -21.05 29.92
C ARG A 17 -31.41 -21.18 31.39
N LEU A 18 -30.18 -21.59 31.66
CA LEU A 18 -29.54 -21.35 32.95
C LEU A 18 -29.23 -19.86 33.10
N ASP A 19 -30.20 -19.13 33.62
CA ASP A 19 -30.03 -17.82 34.26
C ASP A 19 -29.19 -17.98 35.53
N VAL A 20 -27.92 -17.56 35.50
CA VAL A 20 -27.10 -17.40 36.71
C VAL A 20 -26.52 -15.99 36.74
N CYS A 21 -27.28 -15.02 37.25
CA CYS A 21 -26.79 -13.77 37.83
C CYS A 21 -27.93 -12.98 38.52
N ARG A 22 -28.38 -13.48 39.68
CA ARG A 22 -29.06 -12.64 40.68
C ARG A 22 -28.52 -12.99 42.06
N LEU A 23 -27.80 -12.06 42.68
CA LEU A 23 -27.66 -12.00 44.13
C LEU A 23 -27.98 -10.57 44.61
N PRO A 24 -28.48 -10.41 45.86
CA PRO A 24 -29.22 -9.23 46.28
C PRO A 24 -28.34 -8.11 46.86
N HIS A 25 -28.95 -6.92 46.88
CA HIS A 25 -28.51 -5.64 47.44
C HIS A 25 -27.68 -5.67 48.73
N ARG A 26 -26.49 -5.02 48.70
CA ARG A 26 -26.08 -3.84 49.51
C ARG A 26 -24.55 -3.80 49.66
N ALA A 27 -23.90 -2.88 48.95
CA ALA A 27 -22.80 -2.03 49.43
C ALA A 27 -22.27 -1.21 48.24
N GLN A 28 -22.35 0.10 48.35
CA GLN A 28 -21.82 1.07 47.39
C GLN A 28 -20.29 1.12 47.48
N TYR A 29 -19.66 1.29 46.32
CA TYR A 29 -18.49 2.12 45.98
C TYR A 29 -17.45 1.41 45.08
N ALA A 30 -17.27 2.00 43.89
CA ALA A 30 -16.07 2.03 43.04
C ALA A 30 -15.40 0.69 42.64
N ASN A 31 -15.94 0.02 41.62
CA ASN A 31 -15.18 -0.45 40.44
C ASN A 31 -16.12 -1.26 39.52
N ARG A 32 -16.59 -0.67 38.42
CA ARG A 32 -17.15 -1.45 37.31
C ARG A 32 -15.98 -2.10 36.55
N ARG A 33 -15.40 -3.14 37.12
CA ARG A 33 -14.62 -4.12 36.34
C ARG A 33 -15.62 -5.02 35.63
N SER A 34 -15.71 -4.82 34.33
CA SER A 34 -16.28 -5.75 33.36
C SER A 34 -15.82 -7.17 33.68
N CYS A 35 -16.77 -8.09 33.70
CA CYS A 35 -16.53 -9.52 33.62
C CYS A 35 -15.52 -9.78 32.48
N PRO A 36 -14.33 -10.36 32.72
CA PRO A 36 -13.41 -10.66 31.65
C PRO A 36 -13.98 -11.85 30.88
N ARG A 37 -14.81 -11.55 29.86
CA ARG A 37 -15.08 -12.52 28.78
C ARG A 37 -13.72 -12.97 28.28
N ALA A 38 -13.50 -14.29 28.20
CA ALA A 38 -12.36 -14.87 27.51
C ALA A 38 -12.18 -14.13 26.18
N GLY A 39 -11.10 -13.33 26.09
CA GLY A 39 -10.96 -12.30 25.07
C GLY A 39 -11.02 -12.93 23.68
N GLY A 40 -12.12 -12.69 22.97
CA GLY A 40 -12.09 -12.80 21.52
C GLY A 40 -11.00 -11.85 21.01
N ARG A 41 -10.33 -12.23 19.92
CA ARG A 41 -9.54 -11.25 19.17
C ARG A 41 -10.50 -10.13 18.80
N ASP A 42 -10.19 -8.93 19.25
CA ASP A 42 -10.92 -7.71 18.89
C ASP A 42 -10.95 -7.57 17.36
N LEU A 43 -11.76 -6.67 16.82
CA LEU A 43 -11.71 -6.37 15.38
C LEU A 43 -10.26 -6.03 15.00
N ASN A 44 -9.82 -6.48 13.82
CA ASN A 44 -8.54 -6.04 13.25
C ASN A 44 -8.49 -4.51 13.35
N PRO A 45 -7.42 -3.90 13.87
CA PRO A 45 -7.37 -2.47 14.12
C PRO A 45 -7.80 -1.62 12.92
N LEU A 46 -7.40 -2.01 11.71
CA LEU A 46 -7.75 -1.33 10.47
C LEU A 46 -9.28 -1.32 10.22
N LEU A 47 -10.01 -2.36 10.67
CA LEU A 47 -11.49 -2.48 10.56
C LEU A 47 -12.26 -1.62 11.56
N GLN A 48 -11.58 -0.91 12.46
CA GLN A 48 -12.22 -0.03 13.43
C GLN A 48 -12.43 1.38 12.87
N ASP A 49 -11.69 1.75 11.82
CA ASP A 49 -11.84 3.03 11.14
C ASP A 49 -13.12 3.10 10.27
N ILE A 50 -13.76 4.26 10.26
CA ILE A 50 -15.04 4.46 9.56
C ILE A 50 -14.88 4.41 8.03
N GLY A 51 -13.74 4.86 7.51
CA GLY A 51 -13.40 4.74 6.09
C GLY A 51 -13.34 3.29 5.66
N LEU A 52 -12.69 2.43 6.45
CA LEU A 52 -12.64 0.98 6.19
C LEU A 52 -14.01 0.30 6.36
N ILE A 53 -14.91 0.83 7.18
CA ILE A 53 -16.29 0.33 7.34
C ILE A 53 -17.16 0.64 6.12
N LEU A 54 -17.05 1.86 5.58
CA LEU A 54 -17.97 2.35 4.54
C LEU A 54 -17.56 1.98 3.12
N HIS A 55 -16.27 1.99 2.80
CA HIS A 55 -15.83 1.78 1.42
C HIS A 55 -16.09 0.36 0.87
N PRO A 56 -15.95 -0.77 1.63
CA PRO A 56 -16.17 -2.09 1.06
C PRO A 56 -17.63 -2.33 0.65
N PRO A 57 -18.66 -1.99 1.47
CA PRO A 57 -20.04 -2.06 1.02
C PRO A 57 -20.32 -1.29 -0.28
N LEU A 58 -19.70 -0.12 -0.47
CA LEU A 58 -19.86 0.67 -1.70
C LEU A 58 -19.19 0.01 -2.90
N LEU A 59 -17.97 -0.53 -2.74
CA LEU A 59 -17.32 -1.33 -3.77
C LEU A 59 -18.17 -2.56 -4.13
N TYR A 60 -18.70 -3.27 -3.13
CA TYR A 60 -19.57 -4.43 -3.35
C TYR A 60 -20.89 -4.05 -4.03
N MET A 61 -21.50 -2.91 -3.68
CA MET A 61 -22.67 -2.38 -4.39
C MET A 61 -22.35 -2.10 -5.86
N GLY A 62 -21.16 -1.58 -6.17
CA GLY A 62 -20.66 -1.42 -7.53
C GLY A 62 -20.51 -2.75 -8.26
N TYR A 63 -19.82 -3.72 -7.65
CA TYR A 63 -19.58 -5.06 -8.23
C TYR A 63 -20.87 -5.80 -8.51
N VAL A 64 -21.76 -5.86 -7.52
CA VAL A 64 -23.07 -6.51 -7.64
C VAL A 64 -23.94 -5.74 -8.64
N GLY A 65 -23.85 -4.41 -8.70
CA GLY A 65 -24.59 -3.59 -9.67
C GLY A 65 -24.30 -3.98 -11.13
N PHE A 66 -23.06 -4.32 -11.47
CA PHE A 66 -22.72 -4.78 -12.83
C PHE A 66 -23.36 -6.13 -13.20
N SER A 67 -23.77 -6.95 -12.23
CA SER A 67 -24.49 -8.20 -12.48
C SER A 67 -25.82 -7.98 -13.21
N VAL A 68 -26.46 -6.83 -13.01
CA VAL A 68 -27.72 -6.48 -13.68
C VAL A 68 -27.49 -6.25 -15.18
N ALA A 69 -26.44 -5.49 -15.53
CA ALA A 69 -26.06 -5.28 -16.93
C ALA A 69 -25.60 -6.57 -17.61
N PHE A 70 -24.89 -7.43 -16.87
CA PHE A 70 -24.56 -8.79 -17.30
C PHE A 70 -25.81 -9.62 -17.58
N ALA A 71 -26.75 -9.70 -16.64
CA ALA A 71 -27.97 -10.48 -16.76
C ALA A 71 -28.82 -10.03 -17.97
N PHE A 72 -28.99 -8.73 -18.18
CA PHE A 72 -29.65 -8.20 -19.37
C PHE A 72 -28.93 -8.58 -20.65
N SER A 73 -27.59 -8.61 -20.66
CA SER A 73 -26.80 -8.99 -21.82
C SER A 73 -26.96 -10.48 -22.16
N ILE A 74 -26.94 -11.35 -21.15
CA ILE A 74 -27.18 -12.79 -21.33
C ILE A 74 -28.61 -13.05 -21.81
N ALA A 75 -29.60 -12.42 -21.19
CA ALA A 75 -31.00 -12.53 -21.61
C ALA A 75 -31.20 -12.08 -23.06
N ALA A 76 -30.56 -10.98 -23.47
CA ALA A 76 -30.65 -10.46 -24.82
C ALA A 76 -29.94 -11.35 -25.86
N LEU A 77 -28.82 -12.01 -25.49
CA LEU A 77 -28.15 -13.02 -26.32
C LEU A 77 -29.01 -14.27 -26.52
N LEU A 78 -29.66 -14.76 -25.46
CA LEU A 78 -30.57 -15.91 -25.51
C LEU A 78 -31.84 -15.61 -26.31
N GLY A 79 -32.44 -14.44 -26.07
CA GLY A 79 -33.64 -13.97 -26.78
C GLY A 79 -33.38 -13.53 -28.22
N GLY A 80 -32.11 -13.32 -28.60
CA GLY A 80 -31.70 -12.90 -29.95
C GLY A 80 -32.16 -11.48 -30.33
N ARG A 81 -32.55 -10.65 -29.36
CA ARG A 81 -33.07 -9.30 -29.57
C ARG A 81 -32.29 -8.30 -28.72
N LEU A 82 -31.45 -7.52 -29.40
CA LEU A 82 -30.72 -6.39 -28.83
C LEU A 82 -31.21 -5.12 -29.52
N ASP A 83 -32.27 -4.53 -29.01
CA ASP A 83 -32.84 -3.28 -29.49
C ASP A 83 -32.35 -2.08 -28.68
N SER A 84 -32.74 -0.87 -29.09
CA SER A 84 -32.42 0.35 -28.35
C SER A 84 -33.09 0.39 -26.98
N ALA A 85 -34.20 -0.34 -26.78
CA ALA A 85 -34.87 -0.44 -25.49
C ALA A 85 -33.98 -1.14 -24.47
N TRP A 86 -33.34 -2.25 -24.82
CA TRP A 86 -32.36 -2.91 -23.95
C TRP A 86 -31.26 -1.95 -23.45
N ALA A 87 -30.71 -1.12 -24.35
CA ALA A 87 -29.67 -0.15 -23.98
C ALA A 87 -30.20 0.92 -23.01
N ARG A 88 -31.42 1.42 -23.21
CA ARG A 88 -32.08 2.38 -22.30
C ARG A 88 -32.30 1.81 -20.90
N TRP A 89 -32.72 0.55 -20.80
CA TRP A 89 -32.93 -0.11 -19.51
C TRP A 89 -31.63 -0.44 -18.81
N THR A 90 -30.59 -0.83 -19.55
CA THR A 90 -29.29 -1.22 -18.96
C THR A 90 -28.51 -0.01 -18.44
N ARG A 91 -28.58 1.14 -19.14
CA ARG A 91 -27.81 2.34 -18.83
C ARG A 91 -27.91 2.87 -17.38
N PRO A 92 -29.09 3.06 -16.77
CA PRO A 92 -29.18 3.55 -15.39
C PRO A 92 -28.54 2.60 -14.38
N TRP A 93 -28.68 1.28 -14.56
CA TRP A 93 -28.04 0.29 -13.70
C TRP A 93 -26.52 0.32 -13.82
N THR A 94 -26.01 0.43 -15.04
CA THR A 94 -24.56 0.59 -15.26
C THR A 94 -24.03 1.88 -14.63
N LEU A 95 -24.77 3.00 -14.76
CA LEU A 95 -24.38 4.27 -14.14
C LEU A 95 -24.38 4.19 -12.62
N ALA A 96 -25.39 3.56 -12.01
CA ALA A 96 -25.45 3.36 -10.56
C ALA A 96 -24.29 2.49 -10.07
N ALA A 97 -24.02 1.36 -10.74
CA ALA A 97 -22.89 0.48 -10.42
C ALA A 97 -21.55 1.22 -10.51
N TRP A 98 -21.34 1.97 -11.59
CA TRP A 98 -20.13 2.78 -11.80
C TRP A 98 -19.98 3.90 -10.76
N ALA A 99 -21.08 4.56 -10.37
CA ALA A 99 -21.06 5.60 -9.34
C ALA A 99 -20.69 5.04 -7.97
N PHE A 100 -21.31 3.94 -7.53
CA PHE A 100 -20.94 3.29 -6.27
C PHE A 100 -19.51 2.80 -6.27
N LEU A 101 -19.04 2.24 -7.39
CA LEU A 101 -17.65 1.84 -7.54
C LEU A 101 -16.69 3.05 -7.46
N THR A 102 -17.06 4.18 -8.08
CA THR A 102 -16.27 5.42 -8.01
C THR A 102 -16.16 5.93 -6.58
N VAL A 103 -17.29 6.01 -5.86
CA VAL A 103 -17.30 6.46 -4.45
C VAL A 103 -16.52 5.49 -3.56
N GLY A 104 -16.68 4.18 -3.77
CA GLY A 104 -15.92 3.17 -3.03
C GLY A 104 -14.41 3.27 -3.25
N ILE A 105 -13.97 3.52 -4.49
CA ILE A 105 -12.56 3.75 -4.81
C ILE A 105 -12.05 5.02 -4.14
N VAL A 106 -12.77 6.14 -4.25
CA VAL A 106 -12.36 7.43 -3.64
C VAL A 106 -12.25 7.31 -2.13
N LEU A 107 -13.22 6.68 -1.46
CA LEU A 107 -13.16 6.48 -0.01
C LEU A 107 -12.03 5.53 0.40
N GLY A 108 -11.77 4.49 -0.39
CA GLY A 108 -10.63 3.59 -0.17
C GLY A 108 -9.28 4.31 -0.30
N SER A 109 -9.11 5.13 -1.35
CA SER A 109 -7.90 5.94 -1.53
C SER A 109 -7.72 6.98 -0.42
N ALA A 110 -8.81 7.63 0.01
CA ALA A 110 -8.76 8.57 1.13
C ALA A 110 -8.37 7.87 2.43
N TRP A 111 -8.96 6.71 2.72
CA TRP A 111 -8.62 5.88 3.88
C TRP A 111 -7.15 5.47 3.89
N ALA A 112 -6.65 4.91 2.78
CA ALA A 112 -5.25 4.51 2.67
C ALA A 112 -4.31 5.71 2.85
N TYR A 113 -4.72 6.90 2.41
CA TYR A 113 -3.92 8.12 2.53
C TYR A 113 -3.67 8.54 3.99
N TYR A 114 -4.66 8.45 4.89
CA TYR A 114 -4.50 8.85 6.30
C TYR A 114 -4.15 7.70 7.26
N GLU A 115 -4.60 6.47 6.97
CA GLU A 115 -4.44 5.33 7.88
C GLU A 115 -3.15 4.53 7.61
N LEU A 116 -2.72 4.42 6.35
CA LEU A 116 -1.53 3.63 5.99
C LEU A 116 -0.28 4.49 5.82
N GLY A 117 -0.49 5.79 5.74
CA GLY A 117 0.53 6.80 5.76
C GLY A 117 1.51 6.80 4.58
N TRP A 118 1.03 6.36 3.41
CA TRP A 118 1.85 6.10 2.23
C TRP A 118 2.28 7.34 1.44
N GLY A 119 1.69 8.51 1.68
CA GLY A 119 2.12 9.75 1.03
C GLY A 119 1.91 9.83 -0.49
N GLY A 120 1.38 8.81 -1.17
CA GLY A 120 1.13 8.78 -2.63
C GLY A 120 -0.33 8.99 -3.05
N TRP A 121 -0.59 9.06 -4.36
CA TRP A 121 -1.95 9.19 -4.94
C TRP A 121 -2.62 7.85 -5.28
N TRP A 122 -1.83 6.82 -5.60
CA TRP A 122 -2.28 5.45 -5.89
C TRP A 122 -1.12 4.47 -5.73
N PHE A 123 -1.33 3.35 -5.04
CA PHE A 123 -0.24 2.43 -4.67
C PHE A 123 -0.06 1.26 -5.64
N TRP A 124 -0.96 1.14 -6.64
CA TRP A 124 -0.98 0.05 -7.61
C TRP A 124 -1.03 -1.35 -6.96
N ASP A 125 -1.59 -1.44 -5.75
CA ASP A 125 -1.78 -2.71 -5.05
C ASP A 125 -2.75 -3.63 -5.81
N PRO A 126 -2.56 -4.96 -5.80
CA PRO A 126 -3.43 -5.88 -6.50
C PRO A 126 -4.92 -5.77 -6.13
N VAL A 127 -5.26 -5.39 -4.90
CA VAL A 127 -6.66 -5.22 -4.46
C VAL A 127 -7.25 -3.91 -4.96
N GLU A 128 -6.47 -2.83 -4.97
CA GLU A 128 -6.87 -1.56 -5.59
C GLU A 128 -7.09 -1.76 -7.10
N ASN A 129 -6.13 -2.41 -7.78
CA ASN A 129 -6.21 -2.76 -9.20
C ASN A 129 -7.43 -3.62 -9.52
N ALA A 130 -7.80 -4.55 -8.63
CA ALA A 130 -8.98 -5.39 -8.78
C ALA A 130 -10.28 -4.57 -8.89
N SER A 131 -10.37 -3.43 -8.19
CA SER A 131 -11.51 -2.51 -8.27
C SER A 131 -11.44 -1.56 -9.47
N PHE A 132 -10.23 -1.21 -9.90
CA PHE A 132 -10.01 -0.28 -11.01
C PHE A 132 -10.30 -0.90 -12.38
N MET A 133 -9.99 -2.18 -12.58
CA MET A 133 -10.28 -2.89 -13.83
C MET A 133 -11.77 -2.86 -14.26
N PRO A 134 -12.74 -3.25 -13.41
CA PRO A 134 -14.16 -3.15 -13.76
C PRO A 134 -14.63 -1.70 -13.88
N TRP A 135 -13.99 -0.74 -13.20
CA TRP A 135 -14.28 0.68 -13.38
C TRP A 135 -13.94 1.16 -14.80
N LEU A 136 -12.76 0.81 -15.33
CA LEU A 136 -12.35 1.12 -16.71
C LEU A 136 -13.29 0.48 -17.75
N ALA A 137 -13.60 -0.82 -17.57
CA ALA A 137 -14.53 -1.53 -18.45
C ALA A 137 -15.97 -0.95 -18.36
N GLY A 138 -16.40 -0.55 -17.16
CA GLY A 138 -17.68 0.10 -16.89
C GLY A 138 -17.78 1.48 -17.56
N THR A 139 -16.72 2.28 -17.51
CA THR A 139 -16.63 3.56 -18.23
C THR A 139 -16.80 3.35 -19.73
N ALA A 140 -16.10 2.35 -20.31
CA ALA A 140 -16.26 2.01 -21.73
C ALA A 140 -17.68 1.51 -22.05
N LEU A 141 -18.29 0.76 -21.13
CA LEU A 141 -19.66 0.25 -21.25
C LEU A 141 -20.70 1.38 -21.28
N ILE A 142 -20.60 2.38 -20.40
CA ILE A 142 -21.50 3.55 -20.37
C ILE A 142 -21.46 4.29 -21.71
N HIS A 143 -20.26 4.51 -22.25
CA HIS A 143 -20.08 5.16 -23.54
C HIS A 143 -20.61 4.31 -24.69
N SER A 144 -20.37 2.99 -24.66
CA SER A 144 -20.91 2.07 -25.66
C SER A 144 -22.44 1.99 -25.63
N LEU A 145 -23.06 1.94 -24.45
CA LEU A 145 -24.51 1.96 -24.26
C LEU A 145 -25.13 3.22 -24.85
N SER A 146 -24.48 4.39 -24.69
CA SER A 146 -24.97 5.64 -25.26
C SER A 146 -25.03 5.61 -26.79
N VAL A 147 -24.08 4.93 -27.45
CA VAL A 147 -24.07 4.75 -28.91
C VAL A 147 -25.13 3.73 -29.33
N THR A 148 -25.26 2.63 -28.60
CA THR A 148 -26.24 1.58 -28.89
C THR A 148 -27.67 2.10 -28.75
N GLU A 149 -27.93 2.90 -27.72
CA GLU A 149 -29.22 3.57 -27.50
C GLU A 149 -29.57 4.54 -28.64
N LYS A 150 -28.64 5.45 -28.99
CA LYS A 150 -28.92 6.54 -29.93
C LYS A 150 -28.84 6.15 -31.41
N ARG A 151 -28.03 5.14 -31.75
CA ARG A 151 -27.69 4.79 -33.13
C ARG A 151 -27.95 3.34 -33.50
N GLY A 152 -28.23 2.47 -32.52
CA GLY A 152 -28.35 1.03 -32.75
C GLY A 152 -27.05 0.36 -33.26
N SER A 153 -25.90 1.04 -33.15
CA SER A 153 -24.58 0.50 -33.47
C SER A 153 -23.94 -0.15 -32.24
N PHE A 154 -22.79 -0.80 -32.39
CA PHE A 154 -21.97 -1.36 -31.30
C PHE A 154 -22.60 -2.44 -30.40
N LYS A 155 -23.79 -2.94 -30.73
CA LYS A 155 -24.50 -3.98 -29.96
C LYS A 155 -23.60 -5.12 -29.43
N ALA A 156 -22.82 -5.75 -30.31
CA ALA A 156 -21.93 -6.85 -29.93
C ALA A 156 -20.82 -6.40 -28.97
N TRP A 157 -20.23 -5.23 -29.22
CA TRP A 157 -19.21 -4.64 -28.37
C TRP A 157 -19.76 -4.27 -26.99
N THR A 158 -20.97 -3.68 -26.92
CA THR A 158 -21.64 -3.34 -25.66
C THR A 158 -21.91 -4.58 -24.82
N VAL A 159 -22.38 -5.66 -25.44
CA VAL A 159 -22.60 -6.94 -24.76
C VAL A 159 -21.29 -7.52 -24.23
N LEU A 160 -20.22 -7.49 -25.03
CA LEU A 160 -18.91 -7.95 -24.59
C LEU A 160 -18.40 -7.14 -23.38
N LEU A 161 -18.54 -5.81 -23.42
CA LEU A 161 -18.15 -4.93 -22.30
C LEU A 161 -18.96 -5.21 -21.03
N ALA A 162 -20.26 -5.50 -21.14
CA ALA A 162 -21.08 -5.87 -20.00
C ALA A 162 -20.67 -7.23 -19.41
N ILE A 163 -20.33 -8.20 -20.26
CA ILE A 163 -19.77 -9.47 -19.83
C ILE A 163 -18.43 -9.26 -19.12
N SER A 164 -17.52 -8.51 -19.73
CA SER A 164 -16.19 -8.23 -19.18
C SER A 164 -16.26 -7.47 -17.85
N ALA A 165 -17.07 -6.42 -17.72
CA ALA A 165 -17.17 -5.64 -16.48
C ALA A 165 -17.58 -6.50 -15.28
N PHE A 166 -18.61 -7.34 -15.42
CA PHE A 166 -19.02 -8.25 -14.35
C PHE A 166 -18.00 -9.38 -14.12
N SER A 167 -17.40 -9.90 -15.19
CA SER A 167 -16.35 -10.92 -15.10
C SER A 167 -15.13 -10.41 -14.30
N LEU A 168 -14.73 -9.15 -14.50
CA LEU A 168 -13.66 -8.49 -13.76
C LEU A 168 -14.03 -8.27 -12.28
N CYS A 169 -15.31 -8.02 -11.96
CA CYS A 169 -15.77 -7.97 -10.57
C CYS A 169 -15.64 -9.34 -9.87
N LEU A 170 -16.00 -10.42 -10.56
CA LEU A 170 -15.82 -11.79 -10.06
C LEU A 170 -14.35 -12.15 -9.90
N LEU A 171 -13.51 -11.77 -10.87
CA LEU A 171 -12.06 -11.92 -10.79
C LEU A 171 -11.50 -11.17 -9.58
N GLY A 172 -11.87 -9.91 -9.37
CA GLY A 172 -11.45 -9.14 -8.21
C GLY A 172 -11.86 -9.81 -6.89
N THR A 173 -13.07 -10.36 -6.83
CA THR A 173 -13.55 -11.12 -5.65
C THR A 173 -12.68 -12.37 -5.40
N PHE A 174 -12.30 -13.09 -6.46
CA PHE A 174 -11.37 -14.22 -6.36
C PHE A 174 -9.99 -13.78 -5.87
N LEU A 175 -9.43 -12.72 -6.43
CA LEU A 175 -8.09 -12.21 -6.08
C LEU A 175 -8.01 -11.83 -4.59
N VAL A 176 -9.03 -11.17 -4.04
CA VAL A 176 -9.06 -10.72 -2.65
C VAL A 176 -9.29 -11.87 -1.65
N ARG A 177 -10.05 -12.91 -2.03
CA ARG A 177 -10.49 -13.97 -1.08
C ARG A 177 -9.68 -15.26 -1.13
N SER A 178 -9.04 -15.55 -2.25
CA SER A 178 -8.32 -16.81 -2.46
C SER A 178 -7.02 -16.92 -1.66
N GLY A 179 -6.48 -15.81 -1.15
CA GLY A 179 -5.16 -15.77 -0.49
C GLY A 179 -4.00 -15.96 -1.47
N VAL A 180 -4.28 -15.92 -2.77
CA VAL A 180 -3.30 -16.14 -3.84
C VAL A 180 -2.37 -14.93 -4.02
N LEU A 181 -2.83 -13.75 -3.64
CA LEU A 181 -2.05 -12.51 -3.65
C LEU A 181 -1.79 -12.05 -2.21
N VAL A 182 -0.61 -11.45 -2.01
CA VAL A 182 -0.28 -10.72 -0.78
C VAL A 182 -0.68 -9.27 -1.01
N SER A 183 -1.50 -8.73 -0.10
CA SER A 183 -1.97 -7.34 -0.12
C SER A 183 -2.30 -6.91 1.29
N VAL A 184 -2.05 -5.63 1.60
CA VAL A 184 -2.43 -5.01 2.87
C VAL A 184 -3.95 -4.98 3.07
N HIS A 185 -4.71 -5.05 1.98
CA HIS A 185 -6.18 -5.04 1.98
C HIS A 185 -6.79 -6.44 2.15
N SER A 186 -5.99 -7.49 2.37
CA SER A 186 -6.49 -8.86 2.51
C SER A 186 -6.67 -9.26 3.98
N PHE A 187 -7.85 -9.00 4.53
CA PHE A 187 -8.18 -9.24 5.95
C PHE A 187 -8.60 -10.67 6.30
N ALA A 188 -8.94 -11.49 5.30
CA ALA A 188 -9.33 -12.89 5.49
C ALA A 188 -9.11 -13.71 4.21
N SER A 189 -8.12 -14.59 4.21
CA SER A 189 -7.87 -15.58 3.17
C SER A 189 -8.52 -16.92 3.55
N ASP A 190 -9.34 -17.46 2.65
CA ASP A 190 -9.92 -18.80 2.79
C ASP A 190 -9.75 -19.53 1.44
N PRO A 191 -8.70 -20.36 1.30
CA PRO A 191 -8.42 -21.08 0.06
C PRO A 191 -9.59 -21.94 -0.41
N ALA A 192 -10.38 -22.52 0.50
CA ALA A 192 -11.53 -23.35 0.16
C ALA A 192 -12.65 -22.53 -0.50
N ARG A 193 -12.93 -21.33 0.03
CA ARG A 193 -13.86 -20.38 -0.62
C ARG A 193 -13.29 -19.84 -1.93
N GLY A 194 -11.98 -19.60 -1.99
CA GLY A 194 -11.27 -19.22 -3.21
C GLY A 194 -11.51 -20.20 -4.36
N MET A 195 -11.42 -21.50 -4.09
CA MET A 195 -11.68 -22.55 -5.09
C MET A 195 -13.14 -22.57 -5.58
N PHE A 196 -14.11 -22.34 -4.70
CA PHE A 196 -15.51 -22.20 -5.11
C PHE A 196 -15.70 -21.00 -6.05
N ILE A 197 -15.14 -19.83 -5.70
CA ILE A 197 -15.22 -18.63 -6.52
C ILE A 197 -14.54 -18.87 -7.87
N LEU A 198 -13.39 -19.56 -7.91
CA LEU A 198 -12.70 -19.92 -9.14
C LEU A 198 -13.58 -20.78 -10.05
N ALA A 199 -14.19 -21.84 -9.51
CA ALA A 199 -15.10 -22.70 -10.28
C ALA A 199 -16.31 -21.90 -10.81
N PHE A 200 -16.90 -21.06 -9.97
CA PHE A 200 -17.99 -20.16 -10.36
C PHE A 200 -17.57 -19.19 -11.46
N LEU A 201 -16.37 -18.61 -11.35
CA LEU A 201 -15.79 -17.71 -12.34
C LEU A 201 -15.59 -18.42 -13.69
N VAL A 202 -15.07 -19.65 -13.70
CA VAL A 202 -14.92 -20.46 -14.92
C VAL A 202 -16.29 -20.71 -15.58
N VAL A 203 -17.32 -21.04 -14.80
CA VAL A 203 -18.68 -21.26 -15.32
C VAL A 203 -19.28 -19.98 -15.89
N VAL A 204 -19.20 -18.86 -15.15
CA VAL A 204 -19.81 -17.59 -15.57
C VAL A 204 -19.07 -17.00 -16.76
N ILE A 205 -17.74 -16.86 -16.70
CA ILE A 205 -16.94 -16.30 -17.77
C ILE A 205 -16.97 -17.23 -19.00
N GLY A 206 -16.67 -18.51 -18.80
CA GLY A 206 -16.65 -19.49 -19.89
C GLY A 206 -18.02 -19.62 -20.56
N GLY A 207 -19.09 -19.76 -19.77
CA GLY A 207 -20.46 -19.87 -20.29
C GLY A 207 -20.94 -18.62 -21.03
N SER A 208 -20.67 -17.42 -20.48
CA SER A 208 -21.07 -16.16 -21.12
C SER A 208 -20.28 -15.86 -22.38
N LEU A 209 -18.96 -16.08 -22.40
CA LEU A 209 -18.13 -15.89 -23.59
C LEU A 209 -18.43 -16.94 -24.68
N LEU A 210 -18.69 -18.20 -24.30
CA LEU A 210 -19.14 -19.23 -25.24
C LEU A 210 -20.49 -18.86 -25.85
N LEU A 211 -21.45 -18.42 -25.04
CA LEU A 211 -22.75 -17.95 -25.53
C LEU A 211 -22.57 -16.76 -26.49
N TYR A 212 -21.71 -15.80 -26.14
CA TYR A 212 -21.37 -14.67 -26.99
C TYR A 212 -20.73 -15.12 -28.31
N ALA A 213 -19.81 -16.09 -28.30
CA ALA A 213 -19.19 -16.63 -29.50
C ALA A 213 -20.22 -17.31 -30.42
N VAL A 214 -21.14 -18.10 -29.85
CA VAL A 214 -22.17 -18.83 -30.61
C VAL A 214 -23.28 -17.91 -31.14
N LYS A 215 -23.76 -16.95 -30.34
CA LYS A 215 -24.90 -16.09 -30.69
C LYS A 215 -24.50 -14.72 -31.23
N GLY A 216 -23.25 -14.29 -31.06
CA GLY A 216 -22.78 -12.94 -31.36
C GLY A 216 -22.89 -12.54 -32.83
N SER A 217 -22.86 -13.51 -33.75
CA SER A 217 -23.08 -13.26 -35.19
C SER A 217 -24.47 -12.67 -35.49
N LYS A 218 -25.49 -13.02 -34.69
CA LYS A 218 -26.86 -12.50 -34.80
C LYS A 218 -27.00 -11.06 -34.25
N VAL A 219 -25.97 -10.58 -33.55
CA VAL A 219 -25.97 -9.29 -32.84
C VAL A 219 -25.27 -8.17 -33.64
N ARG A 220 -24.76 -8.50 -34.85
CA ARG A 220 -23.95 -7.56 -35.62
C ARG A 220 -24.78 -6.38 -36.14
N SER A 221 -24.40 -5.16 -35.76
CA SER A 221 -25.01 -3.93 -36.27
C SER A 221 -24.56 -3.64 -37.71
N ARG A 222 -25.49 -3.33 -38.61
CA ARG A 222 -25.23 -2.95 -40.02
C ARG A 222 -25.12 -1.44 -40.26
N VAL A 223 -24.80 -0.65 -39.22
CA VAL A 223 -24.68 0.81 -39.31
C VAL A 223 -23.22 1.21 -39.58
N SER A 224 -22.98 1.96 -40.65
CA SER A 224 -21.68 2.55 -41.00
C SER A 224 -21.61 4.03 -40.61
N ASN A 225 -20.43 4.46 -40.17
CA ASN A 225 -20.12 5.85 -39.80
C ASN A 225 -18.74 6.21 -40.36
N ASP A 226 -18.48 7.51 -40.52
CA ASP A 226 -17.19 8.01 -41.01
C ASP A 226 -16.11 7.99 -39.92
N LEU A 227 -14.84 8.05 -40.34
CA LEU A 227 -13.71 8.22 -39.40
C LEU A 227 -13.88 9.47 -38.55
N TRP A 228 -14.28 10.58 -39.16
CA TRP A 228 -14.57 11.83 -38.47
C TRP A 228 -16.04 11.88 -38.04
N SER A 229 -16.37 11.09 -37.01
CA SER A 229 -17.71 11.04 -36.42
C SER A 229 -17.63 10.75 -34.92
N ARG A 230 -18.65 11.19 -34.16
CA ARG A 230 -18.72 10.94 -32.72
C ARG A 230 -18.61 9.45 -32.36
N GLU A 231 -19.20 8.58 -33.18
CA GLU A 231 -19.12 7.13 -32.99
C GLU A 231 -17.69 6.60 -33.06
N SER A 232 -16.87 7.12 -33.97
CA SER A 232 -15.48 6.71 -34.13
C SER A 232 -14.60 7.19 -32.98
N PHE A 233 -14.80 8.42 -32.49
CA PHE A 233 -14.12 8.92 -31.29
C PHE A 233 -14.49 8.13 -30.03
N LEU A 234 -15.79 7.84 -29.82
CA LEU A 234 -16.25 7.02 -28.71
C LEU A 234 -15.70 5.58 -28.79
N LEU A 235 -15.60 5.00 -29.98
CA LEU A 235 -15.02 3.68 -30.17
C LEU A 235 -13.51 3.67 -29.90
N GLY A 236 -12.78 4.68 -30.37
CA GLY A 236 -11.34 4.79 -30.09
C GLY A 236 -11.06 4.96 -28.60
N ASN A 237 -11.82 5.79 -27.89
CA ASN A 237 -11.72 5.90 -26.44
C ASN A 237 -12.06 4.58 -25.73
N ASN A 238 -13.06 3.84 -26.20
CA ASN A 238 -13.34 2.51 -25.67
C ASN A 238 -12.16 1.54 -25.88
N VAL A 239 -11.50 1.58 -27.03
CA VAL A 239 -10.31 0.75 -27.28
C VAL A 239 -9.18 1.11 -26.31
N LEU A 240 -8.93 2.42 -26.09
CA LEU A 240 -7.90 2.88 -25.16
C LEU A 240 -8.21 2.53 -23.70
N LEU A 241 -9.47 2.65 -23.27
CA LEU A 241 -9.91 2.24 -21.92
C LEU A 241 -9.73 0.73 -21.69
N ILE A 242 -10.02 -0.10 -22.70
CA ILE A 242 -9.81 -1.55 -22.59
C ILE A 242 -8.32 -1.90 -22.69
N ALA A 243 -7.52 -1.18 -23.46
CA ALA A 243 -6.07 -1.34 -23.44
C ALA A 243 -5.49 -1.00 -22.05
N ALA A 244 -5.95 0.09 -21.41
CA ALA A 244 -5.55 0.45 -20.06
C ALA A 244 -5.98 -0.62 -19.04
N MET A 245 -7.21 -1.15 -19.17
CA MET A 245 -7.66 -2.27 -18.34
C MET A 245 -6.79 -3.51 -18.53
N LEU A 246 -6.38 -3.83 -19.76
CA LEU A 246 -5.47 -4.95 -20.04
C LEU A 246 -4.08 -4.74 -19.41
N VAL A 247 -3.55 -3.51 -19.42
CA VAL A 247 -2.30 -3.20 -18.72
C VAL A 247 -2.42 -3.53 -17.23
N VAL A 248 -3.50 -3.09 -16.57
CA VAL A 248 -3.75 -3.37 -15.15
C VAL A 248 -3.92 -4.87 -14.90
N LEU A 249 -4.70 -5.55 -15.75
CA LEU A 249 -4.97 -6.98 -15.65
C LEU A 249 -3.69 -7.80 -15.77
N LEU A 250 -2.88 -7.53 -16.80
CA LEU A 250 -1.63 -8.25 -17.03
C LEU A 250 -0.61 -7.93 -15.95
N GLY A 251 -0.46 -6.66 -15.56
CA GLY A 251 0.43 -6.25 -14.48
C GLY A 251 0.08 -6.91 -13.14
N THR A 252 -1.21 -7.13 -12.88
CA THR A 252 -1.68 -7.76 -11.64
C THR A 252 -1.57 -9.29 -11.68
N LEU A 253 -1.91 -9.93 -12.81
CA LEU A 253 -2.00 -11.39 -12.90
C LEU A 253 -0.69 -12.08 -13.34
N LEU A 254 0.17 -11.41 -14.10
CA LEU A 254 1.37 -12.06 -14.64
C LEU A 254 2.35 -12.52 -13.56
N PRO A 255 2.62 -11.75 -12.48
CA PRO A 255 3.44 -12.22 -11.36
C PRO A 255 2.93 -13.52 -10.74
N LEU A 256 1.60 -13.63 -10.64
CA LEU A 256 0.96 -14.83 -10.13
C LEU A 256 1.17 -16.02 -11.09
N VAL A 257 0.93 -15.82 -12.38
CA VAL A 257 1.10 -16.88 -13.39
C VAL A 257 2.56 -17.37 -13.41
N HIS A 258 3.53 -16.47 -13.36
CA HIS A 258 4.96 -16.82 -13.34
C HIS A 258 5.32 -17.67 -12.12
N LYS A 259 4.85 -17.27 -10.94
CA LYS A 259 5.06 -18.02 -9.70
C LYS A 259 4.47 -19.43 -9.76
N GLN A 260 3.27 -19.58 -10.32
CA GLN A 260 2.59 -20.89 -10.42
C GLN A 260 3.17 -21.80 -11.51
N LEU A 261 3.77 -21.23 -12.56
CA LEU A 261 4.46 -21.99 -13.61
C LEU A 261 5.92 -22.32 -13.25
N GLY A 262 6.41 -21.89 -12.07
CA GLY A 262 7.80 -22.12 -11.66
C GLY A 262 8.83 -21.28 -12.43
N LEU A 263 8.41 -20.19 -13.09
CA LEU A 263 9.27 -19.31 -13.89
C LEU A 263 10.03 -18.27 -13.04
N GLY A 264 9.93 -18.37 -11.71
CA GLY A 264 10.45 -17.39 -10.75
C GLY A 264 9.38 -16.37 -10.31
N SER A 265 9.76 -15.52 -9.36
CA SER A 265 8.94 -14.41 -8.89
C SER A 265 9.37 -13.11 -9.57
N ILE A 266 8.44 -12.50 -10.28
CA ILE A 266 8.58 -11.13 -10.81
C ILE A 266 7.75 -10.16 -9.97
N SER A 267 8.15 -8.91 -9.93
CA SER A 267 7.37 -7.81 -9.35
C SER A 267 7.04 -6.80 -10.44
N ILE A 268 5.85 -6.21 -10.38
CA ILE A 268 5.41 -5.15 -11.27
C ILE A 268 4.90 -4.02 -10.39
N GLY A 269 5.66 -2.94 -10.32
CA GLY A 269 5.37 -1.78 -9.47
C GLY A 269 4.90 -0.56 -10.25
N GLU A 270 4.76 0.53 -9.51
CA GLU A 270 4.31 1.84 -9.99
C GLU A 270 4.99 2.32 -11.29
N PRO A 271 6.32 2.24 -11.49
CA PRO A 271 6.98 2.78 -12.68
C PRO A 271 6.42 2.23 -14.00
N PHE A 272 6.14 0.92 -14.04
CA PHE A 272 5.54 0.27 -15.21
C PHE A 272 4.14 0.83 -15.49
N PHE A 273 3.28 0.87 -14.47
CA PHE A 273 1.90 1.33 -14.63
C PHE A 273 1.87 2.81 -15.03
N ASN A 274 2.63 3.68 -14.37
CA ASN A 274 2.68 5.11 -14.69
C ASN A 274 3.14 5.36 -16.13
N THR A 275 4.16 4.65 -16.59
CA THR A 275 4.66 4.77 -17.97
C THR A 275 3.60 4.37 -18.99
N MET A 276 2.99 3.18 -18.80
CA MET A 276 1.96 2.68 -19.71
C MET A 276 0.70 3.56 -19.69
N PHE A 277 0.26 3.99 -18.50
CA PHE A 277 -0.91 4.86 -18.37
C PHE A 277 -0.67 6.23 -18.99
N THR A 278 0.49 6.84 -18.79
CA THR A 278 0.83 8.12 -19.44
C THR A 278 0.74 7.99 -20.97
N ALA A 279 1.31 6.92 -21.53
CA ALA A 279 1.28 6.67 -22.97
C ALA A 279 -0.14 6.44 -23.53
N LEU A 280 -1.04 5.83 -22.74
CA LEU A 280 -2.42 5.55 -23.14
C LEU A 280 -3.38 6.72 -22.90
N MET A 281 -3.18 7.47 -21.81
CA MET A 281 -4.07 8.56 -21.40
C MET A 281 -3.88 9.80 -22.26
N ALA A 282 -2.69 10.04 -22.81
CA ALA A 282 -2.45 11.16 -23.74
C ALA A 282 -3.35 11.12 -24.99
N PRO A 283 -3.36 10.05 -25.81
CA PRO A 283 -4.28 9.95 -26.95
C PRO A 283 -5.75 9.85 -26.51
N PHE A 284 -6.04 9.27 -25.34
CA PHE A 284 -7.39 9.22 -24.79
C PHE A 284 -7.94 10.61 -24.47
N ALA A 285 -7.16 11.46 -23.80
CA ALA A 285 -7.54 12.83 -23.47
C ALA A 285 -7.79 13.67 -24.73
N LEU A 286 -6.94 13.50 -25.76
CA LEU A 286 -7.13 14.15 -27.06
C LEU A 286 -8.49 13.81 -27.67
N MET A 287 -8.80 12.52 -27.77
CA MET A 287 -10.06 12.03 -28.32
C MET A 287 -11.28 12.35 -27.44
N LEU A 288 -11.10 12.36 -26.12
CA LEU A 288 -12.12 12.73 -25.13
C LEU A 288 -12.58 14.17 -25.31
N GLY A 289 -11.64 15.11 -25.49
CA GLY A 289 -11.98 16.52 -25.70
C GLY A 289 -12.69 16.77 -27.04
N ILE A 290 -12.24 16.13 -28.13
CA ILE A 290 -12.80 16.34 -29.48
C ILE A 290 -14.17 15.65 -29.64
N GLY A 291 -14.34 14.44 -29.11
CA GLY A 291 -15.50 13.58 -29.37
C GLY A 291 -16.88 14.25 -29.15
N PRO A 292 -17.11 14.95 -28.01
CA PRO A 292 -18.36 15.66 -27.74
C PRO A 292 -18.70 16.79 -28.74
N LEU A 293 -17.70 17.41 -29.37
CA LEU A 293 -17.87 18.49 -30.34
C LEU A 293 -18.24 17.98 -31.74
N VAL A 294 -17.83 16.76 -32.07
CA VAL A 294 -18.07 16.14 -33.40
C VAL A 294 -19.51 15.62 -33.49
N ARG A 295 -20.15 15.76 -34.66
CA ARG A 295 -21.51 15.26 -34.91
C ARG A 295 -21.57 13.74 -35.12
N TRP A 296 -22.76 13.17 -34.93
CA TRP A 296 -23.02 11.74 -35.22
C TRP A 296 -22.98 11.45 -36.73
N ARG A 297 -22.63 10.21 -37.11
CA ARG A 297 -22.54 9.68 -38.48
C ARG A 297 -21.39 10.26 -39.32
N ARG A 298 -21.36 11.57 -39.51
CA ARG A 298 -20.35 12.31 -40.27
C ARG A 298 -20.26 13.75 -39.81
N ASP A 299 -19.06 14.32 -39.87
CA ASP A 299 -18.81 15.74 -39.72
C ASP A 299 -17.63 16.18 -40.60
N GLU A 300 -17.45 17.49 -40.77
CA GLU A 300 -16.37 18.05 -41.58
C GLU A 300 -15.29 18.68 -40.69
N PRO A 301 -14.02 18.20 -40.74
CA PRO A 301 -12.94 18.74 -39.92
C PRO A 301 -12.74 20.25 -40.09
N GLY A 302 -12.97 20.78 -41.30
CA GLY A 302 -12.81 22.19 -41.62
C GLY A 302 -13.67 23.14 -40.78
N LYS A 303 -14.85 22.71 -40.30
CA LYS A 303 -15.77 23.53 -39.49
C LYS A 303 -15.24 23.77 -38.07
N LEU A 304 -14.53 22.79 -37.51
CA LEU A 304 -13.98 22.89 -36.16
C LEU A 304 -12.53 23.43 -36.15
N ARG A 305 -11.85 23.46 -37.31
CA ARG A 305 -10.41 23.80 -37.41
C ARG A 305 -10.02 25.06 -36.65
N LYS A 306 -10.72 26.19 -36.84
CA LYS A 306 -10.39 27.46 -36.17
C LYS A 306 -10.48 27.35 -34.65
N HIS A 307 -11.52 26.70 -34.16
CA HIS A 307 -11.74 26.52 -32.73
C HIS A 307 -10.74 25.53 -32.12
N LEU A 308 -10.42 24.44 -32.83
CA LEU A 308 -9.42 23.48 -32.38
C LEU A 308 -8.02 24.10 -32.35
N LEU A 309 -7.64 24.93 -33.34
CA LEU A 309 -6.38 25.67 -33.32
C LEU A 309 -6.32 26.65 -32.14
N ALA A 310 -7.40 27.37 -31.86
CA ALA A 310 -7.49 28.23 -30.68
C ALA A 310 -7.36 27.43 -29.38
N ALA A 311 -8.04 26.29 -29.27
CA ALA A 311 -7.93 25.40 -28.11
C ALA A 311 -6.51 24.84 -27.94
N VAL A 312 -5.83 24.45 -29.03
CA VAL A 312 -4.41 24.03 -28.99
C VAL A 312 -3.55 25.15 -28.47
N ALA A 313 -3.69 26.38 -29.00
CA ALA A 313 -2.91 27.53 -28.55
C ALA A 313 -3.14 27.83 -27.07
N ILE A 314 -4.41 27.88 -26.62
CA ILE A 314 -4.77 28.10 -25.21
C ILE A 314 -4.18 26.99 -24.33
N THR A 315 -4.28 25.74 -24.75
CA THR A 315 -3.75 24.59 -24.01
C THR A 315 -2.24 24.67 -23.88
N LEU A 316 -1.50 24.92 -24.97
CA LEU A 316 -0.05 25.06 -24.93
C LEU A 316 0.40 26.22 -24.04
N ILE A 317 -0.28 27.37 -24.13
CA ILE A 317 0.03 28.55 -23.31
C ILE A 317 -0.24 28.24 -21.84
N LEU A 318 -1.44 27.78 -21.48
CA LEU A 318 -1.80 27.55 -20.08
C LEU A 318 -1.00 26.42 -19.44
N SER A 319 -0.68 25.35 -20.17
CA SER A 319 0.11 24.24 -19.62
C SER A 319 1.56 24.60 -19.30
N LEU A 320 2.11 25.65 -19.92
CA LEU A 320 3.42 26.20 -19.59
C LEU A 320 3.33 27.36 -18.60
N LEU A 321 2.34 28.24 -18.78
CA LEU A 321 2.14 29.43 -17.95
C LEU A 321 1.77 29.08 -16.51
N LEU A 322 0.92 28.07 -16.29
CA LEU A 322 0.45 27.71 -14.95
C LEU A 322 1.60 27.19 -14.06
N PRO A 323 2.41 26.20 -14.48
CA PRO A 323 3.58 25.80 -13.69
C PRO A 323 4.56 26.95 -13.51
N TRP A 324 4.81 27.73 -14.56
CA TRP A 324 5.73 28.88 -14.49
C TRP A 324 5.29 29.97 -13.50
N LEU A 325 3.97 30.18 -13.34
CA LEU A 325 3.43 31.15 -12.39
C LEU A 325 3.38 30.61 -10.96
N MET A 326 3.23 29.30 -10.80
CA MET A 326 2.93 28.67 -9.52
C MET A 326 4.12 27.97 -8.86
N GLN A 327 5.20 27.69 -9.61
CA GLN A 327 6.33 26.85 -9.21
C GLN A 327 7.67 27.41 -9.74
N ASP A 328 8.78 27.13 -9.07
CA ASP A 328 10.11 27.62 -9.49
C ASP A 328 10.69 26.90 -10.71
N ARG A 329 10.29 25.64 -10.90
CA ARG A 329 10.77 24.79 -11.98
C ARG A 329 9.59 24.21 -12.73
N VAL A 330 9.68 24.26 -14.05
CA VAL A 330 8.67 23.65 -14.92
C VAL A 330 9.08 22.21 -15.18
N GLU A 331 8.45 21.28 -14.47
CA GLU A 331 8.66 19.85 -14.69
C GLU A 331 7.91 19.35 -15.93
N ALA A 332 8.59 18.56 -16.76
CA ALA A 332 8.04 18.11 -18.05
C ALA A 332 6.76 17.26 -17.88
N MET A 333 6.72 16.41 -16.85
CA MET A 333 5.56 15.56 -16.57
C MET A 333 4.35 16.38 -16.11
N THR A 334 4.56 17.47 -15.36
CA THR A 334 3.47 18.40 -15.03
C THR A 334 2.89 19.03 -16.28
N VAL A 335 3.74 19.48 -17.21
CA VAL A 335 3.29 20.08 -18.48
C VAL A 335 2.47 19.06 -19.27
N VAL A 336 2.92 17.81 -19.40
CA VAL A 336 2.16 16.74 -20.07
C VAL A 336 0.80 16.51 -19.41
N GLY A 337 0.76 16.42 -18.07
CA GLY A 337 -0.49 16.31 -17.31
C GLY A 337 -1.44 17.49 -17.58
N LEU A 338 -0.93 18.72 -17.54
CA LEU A 338 -1.70 19.92 -17.82
C LEU A 338 -2.17 20.00 -19.28
N LEU A 339 -1.35 19.59 -20.25
CA LEU A 339 -1.76 19.51 -21.65
C LEU A 339 -3.00 18.63 -21.79
N MET A 340 -3.07 17.49 -21.10
CA MET A 340 -4.26 16.64 -21.09
C MET A 340 -5.45 17.30 -20.38
N ALA A 341 -5.23 17.83 -19.17
CA ALA A 341 -6.30 18.39 -18.34
C ALA A 341 -6.92 19.66 -18.93
N VAL A 342 -6.09 20.63 -19.32
CA VAL A 342 -6.52 21.90 -19.93
C VAL A 342 -7.20 21.65 -21.27
N TRP A 343 -6.70 20.70 -22.07
CA TRP A 343 -7.35 20.30 -23.32
C TRP A 343 -8.79 19.83 -23.11
N VAL A 344 -8.98 18.90 -22.16
CA VAL A 344 -10.30 18.37 -21.80
C VAL A 344 -11.19 19.47 -21.25
N PHE A 345 -10.65 20.33 -20.37
CA PHE A 345 -11.37 21.43 -19.74
C PHE A 345 -11.86 22.45 -20.78
N VAL A 346 -10.97 22.97 -21.62
CA VAL A 346 -11.28 23.99 -22.63
C VAL A 346 -12.31 23.46 -23.63
N LEU A 347 -12.14 22.23 -24.12
CA LEU A 347 -13.09 21.66 -25.08
C LEU A 347 -14.44 21.28 -24.45
N ALA A 348 -14.48 20.91 -23.18
CA ALA A 348 -15.73 20.73 -22.44
C ALA A 348 -16.49 22.05 -22.28
N LEU A 349 -15.81 23.14 -21.92
CA LEU A 349 -16.42 24.46 -21.85
C LEU A 349 -16.92 24.94 -23.22
N MET A 350 -16.13 24.70 -24.26
CA MET A 350 -16.53 25.01 -25.63
C MET A 350 -17.76 24.23 -26.06
N GLU A 351 -17.88 22.96 -25.67
CA GLU A 351 -19.06 22.14 -25.95
C GLU A 351 -20.31 22.71 -25.27
N VAL A 352 -20.21 23.10 -24.00
CA VAL A 352 -21.29 23.76 -23.26
C VAL A 352 -21.67 25.07 -23.93
N TYR A 353 -20.69 25.89 -24.32
CA TYR A 353 -20.91 27.17 -24.99
C TYR A 353 -21.65 27.00 -26.31
N GLN A 354 -21.20 26.09 -27.19
CA GLN A 354 -21.85 25.82 -28.46
C GLN A 354 -23.29 25.31 -28.28
N ARG A 355 -23.52 24.50 -27.25
CA ARG A 355 -24.83 23.92 -26.99
C ARG A 355 -25.81 24.92 -26.40
N ALA A 356 -25.35 25.79 -25.50
CA ALA A 356 -26.15 26.87 -24.92
C ALA A 356 -26.52 27.92 -25.96
N THR A 357 -25.59 28.28 -26.85
CA THR A 357 -25.79 29.35 -27.86
C THR A 357 -26.47 28.89 -29.15
N HIS A 358 -26.76 27.60 -29.30
CA HIS A 358 -27.29 27.04 -30.57
C HIS A 358 -28.68 27.58 -30.97
N ARG A 359 -29.56 27.88 -30.00
CA ARG A 359 -30.94 28.35 -30.25
C ARG A 359 -31.40 29.52 -29.39
N HIS A 360 -30.61 29.91 -28.40
CA HIS A 360 -30.98 30.89 -27.37
C HIS A 360 -29.76 31.74 -27.00
N GLY A 361 -30.00 32.86 -26.31
CA GLY A 361 -28.92 33.57 -25.62
C GLY A 361 -28.24 32.66 -24.59
N PHE A 362 -26.96 32.90 -24.30
CA PHE A 362 -26.12 32.01 -23.49
C PHE A 362 -26.75 31.59 -22.15
N TRP A 363 -27.24 32.57 -21.37
CA TRP A 363 -27.84 32.32 -20.06
C TRP A 363 -29.14 31.49 -20.10
N ASP A 364 -30.01 31.75 -21.07
CA ASP A 364 -31.24 30.99 -21.27
C ASP A 364 -30.97 29.59 -21.84
N GLY A 365 -29.96 29.48 -22.70
CA GLY A 365 -29.48 28.20 -23.22
C GLY A 365 -28.95 27.29 -22.12
N LEU A 366 -28.19 27.86 -21.17
CA LEU A 366 -27.59 27.13 -20.06
C LEU A 366 -28.64 26.41 -19.20
N ARG A 367 -29.76 27.08 -18.91
CA ARG A 367 -30.89 26.52 -18.15
C ARG A 367 -31.64 25.40 -18.88
N LYS A 368 -31.53 25.33 -20.21
CA LYS A 368 -32.20 24.32 -21.04
C LYS A 368 -31.35 23.07 -21.30
N ILE A 369 -30.10 23.05 -20.84
CA ILE A 369 -29.24 21.86 -20.94
C ILE A 369 -29.75 20.79 -19.96
N PRO A 370 -30.03 19.55 -20.42
CA PRO A 370 -30.58 18.51 -19.57
C PRO A 370 -29.56 18.02 -18.53
N ALA A 371 -30.04 17.57 -17.36
CA ALA A 371 -29.21 17.07 -16.26
C ALA A 371 -28.25 15.95 -16.68
N SER A 372 -28.65 15.06 -17.58
CA SER A 372 -27.77 14.00 -18.11
C SER A 372 -26.55 14.54 -18.85
N HIS A 373 -26.65 15.75 -19.41
CA HIS A 373 -25.55 16.41 -20.11
C HIS A 373 -24.62 17.08 -19.12
N TRP A 374 -25.17 17.76 -18.10
CA TRP A 374 -24.40 18.26 -16.97
C TRP A 374 -23.62 17.14 -16.28
N GLY A 375 -24.25 15.99 -16.02
CA GLY A 375 -23.55 14.82 -15.46
C GLY A 375 -22.38 14.33 -16.32
N MET A 376 -22.50 14.39 -17.66
CA MET A 376 -21.39 14.07 -18.57
C MET A 376 -20.27 15.09 -18.49
N VAL A 377 -20.59 16.39 -18.54
CA VAL A 377 -19.61 17.48 -18.42
C VAL A 377 -18.89 17.41 -17.07
N SER A 378 -19.62 17.28 -15.97
CA SER A 378 -19.06 17.14 -14.63
C SER A 378 -18.14 15.92 -14.50
N ALA A 379 -18.48 14.78 -15.10
CA ALA A 379 -17.61 13.60 -15.09
C ALA A 379 -16.29 13.85 -15.85
N HIS A 380 -16.34 14.50 -17.01
CA HIS A 380 -15.12 14.81 -17.78
C HIS A 380 -14.27 15.91 -17.13
N LEU A 381 -14.89 16.94 -16.56
CA LEU A 381 -14.19 17.97 -15.79
C LEU A 381 -13.57 17.39 -14.52
N GLY A 382 -14.26 16.45 -13.86
CA GLY A 382 -13.72 15.70 -12.73
C GLY A 382 -12.45 14.94 -13.10
N LEU A 383 -12.41 14.28 -14.26
CA LEU A 383 -11.20 13.65 -14.77
C LEU A 383 -10.07 14.67 -15.01
N ALA A 384 -10.38 15.84 -15.56
CA ALA A 384 -9.38 16.89 -15.75
C ALA A 384 -8.78 17.33 -14.40
N VAL A 385 -9.61 17.53 -13.38
CA VAL A 385 -9.16 17.84 -12.00
C VAL A 385 -8.29 16.72 -11.43
N THR A 386 -8.67 15.45 -11.61
CA THR A 386 -7.85 14.30 -11.18
C THR A 386 -6.48 14.30 -11.85
N VAL A 387 -6.41 14.55 -13.16
CA VAL A 387 -5.13 14.61 -13.90
C VAL A 387 -4.24 15.75 -13.40
N VAL A 388 -4.82 16.92 -13.08
CA VAL A 388 -4.07 18.03 -12.45
C VAL A 388 -3.51 17.58 -11.10
N GLY A 389 -4.33 17.00 -10.23
CA GLY A 389 -3.92 16.53 -8.91
C GLY A 389 -2.77 15.52 -8.97
N ILE A 390 -2.85 14.54 -9.88
CA ILE A 390 -1.77 13.55 -10.11
C ILE A 390 -0.49 14.25 -10.59
N ALA A 391 -0.60 15.12 -11.60
CA ALA A 391 0.54 15.79 -12.21
C ALA A 391 1.29 16.71 -11.24
N PHE A 392 0.58 17.39 -10.33
CA PHE A 392 1.20 18.24 -9.31
C PHE A 392 1.73 17.40 -8.13
N SER A 393 0.93 16.48 -7.61
CA SER A 393 1.34 15.64 -6.48
C SER A 393 2.57 14.80 -6.82
N GLN A 394 2.72 14.33 -8.06
CA GLN A 394 3.87 13.51 -8.44
C GLN A 394 5.14 14.32 -8.72
N SER A 395 5.00 15.57 -9.17
CA SER A 395 6.16 16.39 -9.58
C SER A 395 6.68 17.34 -8.50
N TYR A 396 5.83 17.79 -7.57
CA TYR A 396 6.19 18.83 -6.60
C TYR A 396 6.04 18.44 -5.13
N SER A 397 5.59 17.22 -4.81
CA SER A 397 5.57 16.78 -3.41
C SER A 397 6.99 16.63 -2.89
N VAL A 398 7.24 17.16 -1.69
CA VAL A 398 8.51 17.00 -0.99
C VAL A 398 8.30 16.10 0.22
N GLU A 399 9.09 15.04 0.26
CA GLU A 399 9.15 14.07 1.36
C GLU A 399 10.47 14.22 2.11
N ARG A 400 10.39 14.23 3.45
CA ARG A 400 11.54 14.24 4.34
C ARG A 400 11.36 13.17 5.42
N ASP A 401 12.17 12.13 5.32
CA ASP A 401 12.38 11.16 6.39
C ASP A 401 13.50 11.65 7.30
N VAL A 402 13.15 11.95 8.55
CA VAL A 402 14.08 12.55 9.51
C VAL A 402 14.02 11.87 10.86
N ARG A 403 15.17 11.81 11.53
CA ARG A 403 15.28 11.43 12.93
C ARG A 403 15.12 12.69 13.77
N MET A 404 14.11 12.74 14.63
CA MET A 404 13.81 13.91 15.46
C MET A 404 13.72 13.52 16.95
N LYS A 405 14.38 14.31 17.80
CA LYS A 405 14.15 14.35 19.25
C LYS A 405 13.24 15.52 19.60
N SER A 406 12.65 15.47 20.79
CA SER A 406 11.85 16.57 21.34
C SER A 406 12.67 17.87 21.35
N GLY A 407 12.14 18.90 20.69
CA GLY A 407 12.80 20.18 20.46
C GLY A 407 13.50 20.31 19.10
N ASP A 408 13.69 19.22 18.36
CA ASP A 408 14.26 19.29 17.01
C ASP A 408 13.27 19.93 16.04
N SER A 409 13.81 20.63 15.05
CA SER A 409 13.03 21.30 14.02
C SER A 409 13.61 21.04 12.64
N ILE A 410 12.75 21.04 11.64
CA ILE A 410 13.16 21.02 10.24
C ILE A 410 12.31 21.98 9.42
N ASP A 411 12.97 22.69 8.53
CA ASP A 411 12.34 23.54 7.55
C ASP A 411 12.07 22.75 6.26
N ILE A 412 10.81 22.79 5.82
CA ILE A 412 10.40 22.28 4.50
C ILE A 412 9.72 23.43 3.78
N HIS A 413 10.47 24.03 2.84
CA HIS A 413 10.10 25.31 2.23
C HIS A 413 9.81 26.36 3.33
N GLN A 414 8.73 27.13 3.19
CA GLN A 414 8.28 28.16 4.13
C GLN A 414 7.70 27.64 5.46
N TYR A 415 7.67 26.33 5.68
CA TYR A 415 7.07 25.70 6.85
C TYR A 415 8.17 25.18 7.78
N HIS A 416 8.18 25.71 8.99
CA HIS A 416 9.05 25.28 10.06
C HIS A 416 8.31 24.28 10.94
N PHE A 417 8.71 23.01 10.85
CA PHE A 417 8.18 21.91 11.64
C PHE A 417 8.99 21.76 12.92
N VAL A 418 8.33 21.81 14.07
CA VAL A 418 8.96 21.64 15.38
C VAL A 418 8.37 20.42 16.06
N PHE A 419 9.20 19.40 16.29
CA PHE A 419 8.79 18.19 17.00
C PHE A 419 8.83 18.48 18.50
N ARG A 420 7.68 18.82 19.11
CA ARG A 420 7.64 19.20 20.52
C ARG A 420 7.96 18.04 21.44
N GLU A 421 7.14 17.00 21.37
CA GLU A 421 7.15 15.87 22.31
C GLU A 421 6.33 14.71 21.76
N VAL A 422 6.54 13.53 22.35
CA VAL A 422 5.63 12.38 22.20
C VAL A 422 4.86 12.20 23.49
N ARG A 423 3.53 12.28 23.42
CA ARG A 423 2.65 12.04 24.57
C ARG A 423 2.11 10.63 24.54
N ASP A 424 2.19 9.94 25.66
CA ASP A 424 1.50 8.66 25.81
C ASP A 424 -0.01 8.85 25.71
N ILE A 425 -0.66 8.03 24.90
CA ILE A 425 -2.11 7.97 24.78
C ILE A 425 -2.63 6.59 25.13
N THR A 426 -3.78 6.56 25.80
CA THR A 426 -4.53 5.34 26.08
C THR A 426 -5.93 5.52 25.50
N GLY A 427 -6.18 4.83 24.39
CA GLY A 427 -7.48 4.77 23.74
C GLY A 427 -8.39 3.69 24.34
N PRO A 428 -9.58 3.45 23.76
CA PRO A 428 -10.55 2.48 24.26
C PRO A 428 -10.01 1.03 24.32
N ASN A 429 -9.18 0.65 23.36
CA ASN A 429 -8.61 -0.70 23.21
C ASN A 429 -7.14 -0.70 22.73
N TYR A 430 -6.52 0.47 22.62
CA TYR A 430 -5.13 0.64 22.23
C TYR A 430 -4.39 1.56 23.21
N ARG A 431 -3.06 1.44 23.23
CA ARG A 431 -2.14 2.37 23.88
C ARG A 431 -1.11 2.82 22.85
N GLY A 432 -0.47 3.97 23.02
CA GLY A 432 0.41 4.46 21.99
C GLY A 432 1.08 5.77 22.34
N GLY A 433 1.75 6.35 21.36
CA GLY A 433 2.34 7.69 21.44
C GLY A 433 1.73 8.62 20.39
N VAL A 434 1.56 9.89 20.75
CA VAL A 434 1.22 10.98 19.83
C VAL A 434 2.39 11.92 19.73
N GLY A 435 3.03 11.95 18.57
CA GLY A 435 4.00 12.97 18.20
C GLY A 435 3.27 14.29 17.93
N VAL A 436 3.55 15.30 18.75
CA VAL A 436 3.02 16.65 18.59
C VAL A 436 4.03 17.46 17.79
N ILE A 437 3.66 17.82 16.56
CA ILE A 437 4.51 18.60 15.65
C ILE A 437 3.82 19.93 15.38
N ASP A 438 4.41 21.03 15.82
CA ASP A 438 3.93 22.34 15.39
C ASP A 438 4.46 22.67 14.02
N VAL A 439 3.64 23.36 13.24
CA VAL A 439 4.05 23.97 11.99
C VAL A 439 3.83 25.46 12.09
N THR A 440 4.89 26.21 11.84
CA THR A 440 4.82 27.67 11.71
C THR A 440 5.19 28.09 10.29
N ARG A 441 4.55 29.14 9.79
CA ARG A 441 4.85 29.75 8.49
C ARG A 441 5.20 31.22 8.72
N HIS A 442 6.40 31.64 8.30
CA HIS A 442 6.94 32.98 8.54
C HIS A 442 6.83 33.42 10.03
N GLY A 443 7.11 32.50 10.95
CA GLY A 443 7.06 32.73 12.40
C GLY A 443 5.66 32.82 13.02
N LYS A 444 4.59 32.61 12.24
CA LYS A 444 3.21 32.51 12.76
C LYS A 444 2.78 31.04 12.85
N PRO A 445 2.06 30.64 13.90
CA PRO A 445 1.51 29.28 13.99
C PRO A 445 0.49 29.06 12.88
N GLU A 446 0.68 28.00 12.11
CA GLU A 446 -0.18 27.61 10.99
C GLU A 446 -1.04 26.40 11.38
N ALA A 447 -0.40 25.35 11.90
CA ALA A 447 -1.08 24.11 12.30
C ALA A 447 -0.31 23.39 13.42
N THR A 448 -0.97 22.49 14.12
CA THR A 448 -0.33 21.49 14.99
C THR A 448 -0.77 20.10 14.53
N LEU A 449 0.18 19.30 14.09
CA LEU A 449 0.01 17.95 13.59
C LEU A 449 0.15 16.95 14.75
N HIS A 450 -0.82 16.04 14.87
CA HIS A 450 -0.87 15.00 15.90
C HIS A 450 -0.71 13.63 15.25
N ALA A 451 0.53 13.19 15.05
CA ALA A 451 0.81 11.92 14.39
C ALA A 451 0.86 10.81 15.43
N GLU A 452 0.10 9.73 15.25
CA GLU A 452 -0.07 8.71 16.28
C GLU A 452 0.60 7.38 15.90
N LYS A 453 1.09 6.68 16.92
CA LYS A 453 1.52 5.29 16.82
C LYS A 453 0.75 4.47 17.85
N ARG A 454 -0.16 3.62 17.40
CA ARG A 454 -1.13 2.88 18.22
C ARG A 454 -0.78 1.39 18.30
N PHE A 455 -0.55 0.90 19.51
CA PHE A 455 -0.42 -0.51 19.84
C PHE A 455 -1.75 -1.09 20.33
N TYR A 456 -2.33 -2.01 19.56
CA TYR A 456 -3.58 -2.69 19.91
C TYR A 456 -3.30 -3.97 20.71
N ASN A 457 -3.65 -3.96 22.00
CA ASN A 457 -3.28 -5.01 22.96
C ASN A 457 -3.84 -6.41 22.61
N SER A 458 -5.05 -6.46 22.06
CA SER A 458 -5.78 -7.70 21.72
C SER A 458 -5.18 -8.43 20.51
N ASN A 459 -4.70 -7.66 19.53
CA ASN A 459 -4.18 -8.17 18.27
C ASN A 459 -2.65 -8.11 18.18
N ARG A 460 -1.98 -7.48 19.16
CA ARG A 460 -0.53 -7.24 19.20
C ARG A 460 -0.01 -6.64 17.89
N ALA A 461 -0.74 -5.64 17.39
CA ALA A 461 -0.42 -4.97 16.14
C ALA A 461 -0.15 -3.50 16.41
N MET A 462 0.93 -2.99 15.83
CA MET A 462 1.24 -1.56 15.74
C MET A 462 0.60 -0.99 14.47
N MET A 463 -0.10 0.13 14.62
CA MET A 463 -0.65 0.93 13.52
C MET A 463 -0.13 2.35 13.63
N THR A 464 0.04 3.01 12.49
CA THR A 464 0.39 4.43 12.43
C THR A 464 -0.86 5.19 12.00
N GLU A 465 -1.14 6.33 12.62
CA GLU A 465 -2.15 7.27 12.14
C GLU A 465 -1.46 8.56 11.73
N ALA A 466 -1.61 8.95 10.46
CA ALA A 466 -0.97 10.14 9.96
C ALA A 466 -1.70 11.40 10.44
N ALA A 467 -0.93 12.44 10.75
CA ALA A 467 -1.45 13.78 10.95
C ALA A 467 -1.52 14.49 9.61
N ILE A 468 -2.68 15.07 9.29
CA ILE A 468 -2.89 15.80 8.04
C ILE A 468 -3.56 17.13 8.35
N ASP A 469 -2.90 18.22 7.99
CA ASP A 469 -3.50 19.54 7.88
C ASP A 469 -3.78 19.80 6.40
N GLY A 470 -4.99 19.44 5.98
CA GLY A 470 -5.44 19.48 4.60
C GLY A 470 -5.99 20.84 4.20
N GLY A 471 -5.62 21.32 3.01
CA GLY A 471 -6.02 22.62 2.49
C GLY A 471 -6.40 22.58 1.01
N PHE A 472 -6.94 23.69 0.50
CA PHE A 472 -7.24 23.78 -0.94
C PHE A 472 -5.98 23.96 -1.79
N THR A 473 -4.91 24.53 -1.21
CA THR A 473 -3.67 24.87 -1.92
C THR A 473 -2.49 23.99 -1.53
N ARG A 474 -2.55 23.27 -0.40
CA ARG A 474 -1.49 22.37 0.06
C ARG A 474 -1.97 21.46 1.19
N ASP A 475 -1.30 20.31 1.30
CA ASP A 475 -1.42 19.44 2.47
C ASP A 475 -0.08 19.42 3.22
N LEU A 476 -0.13 19.66 4.53
CA LEU A 476 0.97 19.34 5.43
C LEU A 476 0.65 18.00 6.08
N TYR A 477 1.62 17.12 6.08
CA TYR A 477 1.41 15.76 6.52
C TYR A 477 2.59 15.31 7.37
N ALA A 478 2.31 14.54 8.42
CA ALA A 478 3.31 13.91 9.25
C ALA A 478 2.90 12.48 9.63
N ALA A 479 3.84 11.54 9.58
CA ALA A 479 3.66 10.19 10.09
C ALA A 479 4.77 9.84 11.09
N LEU A 480 4.37 9.22 12.20
CA LEU A 480 5.28 8.76 13.24
C LEU A 480 5.74 7.32 12.94
N GLY A 481 7.05 7.16 12.82
CA GLY A 481 7.74 5.88 12.64
C GLY A 481 7.96 5.16 13.97
N GLU A 482 9.08 4.46 14.09
CA GLU A 482 9.49 3.78 15.32
C GLU A 482 10.37 4.69 16.18
N GLU A 483 10.37 4.43 17.49
CA GLU A 483 11.34 4.98 18.42
C GLU A 483 12.70 4.28 18.23
N LEU A 484 13.77 5.06 18.20
CA LEU A 484 15.14 4.61 18.04
C LEU A 484 15.79 4.40 19.41
N ALA A 485 16.88 3.62 19.45
CA ALA A 485 17.53 3.20 20.70
C ALA A 485 18.02 4.34 21.63
N ASP A 486 18.12 5.56 21.11
CA ASP A 486 18.59 6.75 21.80
C ASP A 486 17.46 7.74 22.19
N GLY A 487 16.20 7.30 22.10
CA GLY A 487 15.00 8.08 22.42
C GLY A 487 14.58 9.09 21.34
N SER A 488 15.20 9.04 20.15
CA SER A 488 14.72 9.79 18.99
C SER A 488 13.64 9.02 18.22
N TRP A 489 12.83 9.72 17.45
CA TRP A 489 11.77 9.12 16.65
C TRP A 489 12.08 9.28 15.16
N ALA A 490 11.83 8.24 14.37
CA ALA A 490 11.73 8.40 12.93
C ALA A 490 10.42 9.14 12.62
N VAL A 491 10.51 10.30 11.97
CA VAL A 491 9.37 11.13 11.59
C VAL A 491 9.43 11.35 10.09
N ARG A 492 8.32 11.06 9.43
CA ARG A 492 8.15 11.31 8.01
C ARG A 492 7.27 12.52 7.81
N LEU A 493 7.82 13.55 7.16
CA LEU A 493 7.12 14.81 6.91
C LEU A 493 6.93 15.01 5.41
N TYR A 494 5.75 15.43 5.02
CA TYR A 494 5.41 15.75 3.65
C TYR A 494 4.88 17.17 3.54
N TYR A 495 5.35 17.86 2.51
CA TYR A 495 4.69 19.05 1.97
C TYR A 495 4.21 18.75 0.56
N LYS A 496 2.90 18.86 0.34
CA LYS A 496 2.28 18.61 -0.95
C LYS A 496 1.65 19.89 -1.50
N PRO A 497 2.31 20.61 -2.42
CA PRO A 497 1.77 21.84 -2.97
C PRO A 497 0.78 21.59 -4.12
N PHE A 498 -0.31 22.36 -4.11
CA PHE A 498 -1.14 22.68 -5.28
C PHE A 498 -0.73 24.02 -5.91
N GLY A 499 0.11 24.82 -5.22
CA GLY A 499 0.75 26.05 -5.71
C GLY A 499 1.51 26.80 -4.62
N GLU A 500 2.77 27.15 -4.88
CA GLU A 500 3.59 28.25 -4.33
C GLU A 500 5.09 27.96 -4.56
N ALA A 501 5.86 29.02 -4.82
CA ALA A 501 7.30 29.04 -5.11
C ALA A 501 8.11 29.59 -3.92
N PRO A 502 9.19 28.93 -3.46
CA PRO A 502 10.17 29.56 -2.57
C PRO A 502 11.53 29.83 -3.25
N THR A 503 11.95 31.09 -3.23
CA THR A 503 13.30 31.55 -3.65
C THR A 503 14.34 31.59 -2.52
N ASP A 504 14.07 31.03 -1.34
CA ASP A 504 15.01 31.12 -0.23
C ASP A 504 15.87 29.85 -0.10
N LEU A 505 17.19 30.04 -0.25
CA LEU A 505 18.21 29.10 0.23
C LEU A 505 18.29 29.29 1.75
N GLU A 506 17.46 28.57 2.49
CA GLU A 506 17.40 28.71 3.95
C GLU A 506 18.50 27.92 4.66
N SER A 507 19.22 28.60 5.55
CA SER A 507 20.16 28.02 6.49
C SER A 507 19.59 28.18 7.91
N ALA A 508 19.59 27.10 8.70
CA ALA A 508 19.13 27.08 10.09
C ALA A 508 19.85 28.08 11.04
N LEU A 509 20.88 28.78 10.54
CA LEU A 509 21.71 29.72 11.29
C LEU A 509 21.34 31.20 11.05
N ILE A 510 20.37 31.50 10.19
CA ILE A 510 19.94 32.89 9.94
C ILE A 510 19.40 33.54 11.23
N GLY A 511 19.93 34.70 11.60
CA GLY A 511 19.53 35.45 12.81
C GLY A 511 20.11 34.91 14.12
N LYS A 512 20.91 33.84 14.10
CA LYS A 512 21.64 33.33 15.27
C LYS A 512 22.99 34.03 15.41
N PRO A 513 23.50 34.28 16.64
CA PRO A 513 24.84 34.81 16.83
C PRO A 513 25.88 33.77 16.40
N VAL A 514 27.02 34.24 15.89
CA VAL A 514 28.18 33.37 15.59
C VAL A 514 28.59 32.61 16.86
N PRO A 515 28.79 31.27 16.81
CA PRO A 515 29.21 30.46 17.96
C PRO A 515 30.46 31.01 18.64
N VAL A 516 30.56 30.79 19.96
CA VAL A 516 31.76 31.17 20.70
C VAL A 516 32.89 30.20 20.37
N PHE A 517 34.01 30.74 19.89
CA PHE A 517 35.19 29.96 19.55
C PHE A 517 36.48 30.63 20.00
N ARG A 518 37.51 29.81 20.20
CA ARG A 518 38.92 30.17 20.13
C ARG A 518 39.60 29.16 19.23
N LEU A 519 40.11 29.63 18.10
CA LEU A 519 40.76 28.78 17.10
C LEU A 519 42.14 29.35 16.79
N GLU A 520 43.10 28.48 16.51
CA GLU A 520 44.42 28.91 16.07
C GLU A 520 44.38 29.45 14.65
N SER A 521 45.32 30.34 14.32
CA SER A 521 45.66 30.69 12.95
C SER A 521 46.17 29.46 12.22
N LEU A 522 45.75 29.25 10.97
CA LEU A 522 46.25 28.18 10.12
C LEU A 522 47.75 28.35 9.81
N ASP A 523 48.17 29.58 9.56
CA ASP A 523 49.50 29.92 9.01
C ASP A 523 50.54 30.17 10.12
N GLU A 524 50.10 30.57 11.32
CA GLU A 524 50.93 30.89 12.48
C GLU A 524 50.51 30.02 13.68
N PRO A 525 51.08 28.81 13.85
CA PRO A 525 50.76 27.93 14.98
C PRO A 525 50.99 28.62 16.34
N GLY A 526 50.04 28.47 17.26
CA GLY A 526 50.10 29.08 18.61
C GLY A 526 49.50 30.50 18.73
N LYS A 527 49.09 31.12 17.62
CA LYS A 527 48.34 32.39 17.64
C LYS A 527 46.84 32.12 17.56
N GLU A 528 46.11 32.43 18.63
CA GLU A 528 44.67 32.19 18.71
C GLU A 528 43.82 33.42 18.38
N TRP A 529 42.67 33.17 17.78
CA TRP A 529 41.64 34.16 17.46
C TRP A 529 40.30 33.73 18.07
N GLY A 530 39.62 34.68 18.72
CA GLY A 530 38.25 34.51 19.22
C GLY A 530 37.20 35.00 18.23
N ARG A 531 35.91 34.73 18.52
CA ARG A 531 34.76 35.13 17.69
C ARG A 531 34.71 36.63 17.36
N GLU A 532 35.28 37.46 18.23
CA GLU A 532 35.40 38.91 18.07
C GLU A 532 36.10 39.33 16.77
N VAL A 533 36.97 38.48 16.20
CA VAL A 533 37.61 38.75 14.91
C VAL A 533 36.61 38.77 13.73
N LEU A 534 35.44 38.16 13.90
CA LEU A 534 34.34 38.14 12.92
C LEU A 534 33.29 39.22 13.20
N ALA A 535 33.44 40.01 14.26
CA ALA A 535 32.42 40.91 14.77
C ALA A 535 32.80 42.40 14.59
N ASP A 536 33.27 42.78 13.40
CA ASP A 536 33.68 44.16 13.08
C ASP A 536 32.57 45.02 12.44
N GLY A 537 31.32 44.52 12.47
CA GLY A 537 30.13 45.25 12.04
C GLY A 537 29.93 45.33 10.52
N LYS A 538 30.78 44.69 9.72
CA LYS A 538 30.64 44.62 8.26
C LYS A 538 30.28 43.20 7.82
N PRO A 539 29.49 43.03 6.74
CA PRO A 539 29.22 41.71 6.20
C PRO A 539 30.51 40.97 5.84
N LEU A 540 30.57 39.69 6.19
CA LEU A 540 31.67 38.79 5.83
C LEU A 540 31.11 37.41 5.50
N LEU A 541 31.85 36.66 4.69
CA LEU A 541 31.58 35.27 4.36
C LEU A 541 32.54 34.39 5.17
N LEU A 542 32.00 33.59 6.10
CA LEU A 542 32.76 32.56 6.78
C LEU A 542 32.67 31.27 5.95
N ASN A 543 33.78 30.87 5.33
CA ASN A 543 33.86 29.62 4.60
C ASN A 543 34.48 28.52 5.48
N VAL A 544 33.75 27.44 5.69
CA VAL A 544 34.24 26.24 6.37
C VAL A 544 34.71 25.24 5.34
N TRP A 545 35.99 24.88 5.35
CA TRP A 545 36.59 24.10 4.26
C TRP A 545 37.64 23.11 4.75
N ALA A 546 37.99 22.14 3.90
CA ALA A 546 39.06 21.20 4.15
C ALA A 546 39.67 20.69 2.84
N THR A 547 40.93 20.23 2.87
CA THR A 547 41.61 19.67 1.69
C THR A 547 41.02 18.33 1.24
N TRP A 548 40.37 17.60 2.15
CA TRP A 548 39.64 16.38 1.80
C TRP A 548 38.25 16.65 1.23
N CYS A 549 37.75 17.90 1.25
CA CYS A 549 36.41 18.28 0.81
C CYS A 549 36.39 18.64 -0.69
N PRO A 550 35.76 17.81 -1.57
CA PRO A 550 35.79 18.02 -3.02
C PRO A 550 34.97 19.23 -3.48
N THR A 551 33.82 19.47 -2.84
CA THR A 551 32.98 20.67 -3.07
C THR A 551 33.74 21.94 -2.71
N CYS A 552 34.46 21.94 -1.58
CA CYS A 552 35.32 23.05 -1.17
C CYS A 552 36.39 23.38 -2.22
N ARG A 553 36.93 22.38 -2.95
CA ARG A 553 37.86 22.60 -4.06
C ARG A 553 37.22 23.30 -5.25
N ALA A 554 36.00 22.90 -5.61
CA ALA A 554 35.25 23.51 -6.70
C ALA A 554 34.85 24.95 -6.35
N GLU A 555 34.41 25.18 -5.12
CA GLU A 555 34.05 26.49 -4.57
C GLU A 555 35.27 27.42 -4.44
N HIS A 556 36.46 26.88 -4.15
CA HIS A 556 37.71 27.65 -3.98
C HIS A 556 38.01 28.59 -5.15
N LYS A 557 37.77 28.13 -6.38
CA LYS A 557 37.96 28.94 -7.59
C LYS A 557 37.01 30.13 -7.64
N PHE A 558 35.77 29.94 -7.18
CA PHE A 558 34.76 31.00 -7.11
C PHE A 558 35.07 31.99 -5.98
N LEU A 559 35.52 31.49 -4.83
CA LEU A 559 35.91 32.31 -3.67
C LEU A 559 37.09 33.22 -3.97
N ASN A 560 38.07 32.77 -4.76
CA ASN A 560 39.14 33.64 -5.27
C ASN A 560 38.58 34.79 -6.10
N GLY A 561 37.55 34.54 -6.91
CA GLY A 561 36.86 35.57 -7.69
C GLY A 561 36.09 36.56 -6.83
N LEU A 562 35.42 36.09 -5.77
CA LEU A 562 34.70 36.94 -4.82
C LEU A 562 35.66 37.80 -3.98
N ALA A 563 36.76 37.22 -3.51
CA ALA A 563 37.80 37.94 -2.78
C ALA A 563 38.42 39.04 -3.66
N ALA A 564 38.67 38.77 -4.94
CA ALA A 564 39.14 39.77 -5.90
C ALA A 564 38.13 40.91 -6.15
N GLN A 565 36.83 40.66 -5.95
CA GLN A 565 35.76 41.66 -6.02
C GLN A 565 35.58 42.44 -4.71
N GLY A 566 36.44 42.21 -3.71
CA GLY A 566 36.41 42.90 -2.41
C GLY A 566 35.48 42.27 -1.38
N VAL A 567 34.94 41.07 -1.64
CA VAL A 567 34.17 40.32 -0.64
C VAL A 567 35.10 39.83 0.45
N ARG A 568 34.72 40.05 1.70
CA ARG A 568 35.51 39.67 2.87
C ARG A 568 35.26 38.22 3.21
N VAL A 569 36.23 37.35 2.91
CA VAL A 569 36.12 35.92 3.18
C VAL A 569 37.07 35.54 4.31
N VAL A 570 36.55 34.81 5.31
CA VAL A 570 37.36 34.17 6.37
C VAL A 570 37.27 32.66 6.16
N GLY A 571 38.42 32.00 6.09
CA GLY A 571 38.48 30.55 5.94
C GLY A 571 38.60 29.88 7.30
N MET A 572 37.86 28.81 7.54
CA MET A 572 38.01 27.96 8.72
C MET A 572 38.29 26.53 8.24
N ASN A 573 39.53 26.10 8.42
CA ASN A 573 39.99 24.78 8.02
C ASN A 573 39.58 23.73 9.05
N TYR A 574 38.69 22.81 8.67
CA TYR A 574 37.97 21.93 9.60
C TYR A 574 38.42 20.47 9.50
N LYS A 575 38.81 19.87 10.64
CA LYS A 575 39.26 18.47 10.78
C LYS A 575 40.23 18.03 9.67
N ASP A 576 41.24 18.86 9.42
CA ASP A 576 42.13 18.69 8.28
C ASP A 576 43.59 18.67 8.70
N ASP A 577 44.46 18.23 7.79
CA ASP A 577 45.90 18.28 7.98
C ASP A 577 46.42 19.69 7.66
N ARG A 578 47.01 20.36 8.66
CA ARG A 578 47.49 21.74 8.56
C ARG A 578 48.47 21.94 7.40
N HIS A 579 49.40 21.01 7.19
CA HIS A 579 50.40 21.14 6.13
C HIS A 579 49.76 21.02 4.74
N LYS A 580 48.78 20.12 4.58
CA LYS A 580 48.01 20.02 3.33
C LYS A 580 47.20 21.28 3.07
N ALA A 581 46.55 21.83 4.09
CA ALA A 581 45.76 23.06 3.96
C ALA A 581 46.61 24.27 3.54
N ILE A 582 47.80 24.44 4.12
CA ILE A 582 48.74 25.50 3.72
C ILE A 582 49.18 25.32 2.26
N ASN A 583 49.52 24.08 1.86
CA ASN A 583 49.89 23.78 0.48
C ASN A 583 48.74 24.06 -0.49
N TRP A 584 47.50 23.74 -0.12
CA TRP A 584 46.31 24.02 -0.93
C TRP A 584 46.13 25.52 -1.20
N LEU A 585 46.26 26.37 -0.17
CA LEU A 585 46.14 27.82 -0.32
C LEU A 585 47.27 28.40 -1.16
N ARG A 586 48.48 27.84 -1.05
CA ARG A 586 49.61 28.25 -1.89
C ARG A 586 49.36 27.89 -3.36
N ASP A 587 48.89 26.68 -3.63
CA ASP A 587 48.82 26.15 -4.99
C ASP A 587 47.56 26.63 -5.74
N LEU A 588 46.46 26.89 -5.04
CA LEU A 588 45.18 27.32 -5.63
C LEU A 588 44.85 28.80 -5.41
N GLY A 589 45.74 29.55 -4.74
CA GLY A 589 45.50 30.93 -4.32
C GLY A 589 44.70 31.00 -3.01
N ASN A 590 44.96 32.03 -2.21
CA ASN A 590 44.31 32.22 -0.91
C ASN A 590 43.23 33.32 -0.99
N PRO A 591 41.93 32.96 -0.95
CA PRO A 591 40.84 33.94 -0.94
C PRO A 591 40.57 34.53 0.45
N TYR A 592 41.21 33.99 1.50
CA TYR A 592 40.88 34.28 2.88
C TYR A 592 41.72 35.43 3.44
N MET A 593 41.04 36.41 4.04
CA MET A 593 41.67 37.49 4.81
C MET A 593 42.24 36.97 6.13
N LEU A 594 41.66 35.90 6.65
CA LEU A 594 42.07 35.19 7.86
C LEU A 594 41.76 33.71 7.66
N SER A 595 42.74 32.85 7.97
CA SER A 595 42.60 31.40 7.94
C SER A 595 42.67 30.86 9.36
N LEU A 596 41.57 30.30 9.86
CA LEU A 596 41.46 29.64 11.16
C LEU A 596 41.65 28.13 10.99
N PHE A 597 42.13 27.44 12.02
CA PHE A 597 42.34 26.00 12.03
C PHE A 597 41.58 25.33 13.20
N ASP A 598 40.64 24.45 12.86
CA ASP A 598 39.85 23.61 13.76
C ASP A 598 40.19 22.12 13.52
N GLY A 599 41.38 21.70 13.91
CA GLY A 599 41.90 20.35 13.65
C GLY A 599 41.14 19.23 14.39
N ASN A 600 40.51 19.52 15.52
CA ASN A 600 39.73 18.56 16.31
C ASN A 600 38.22 18.63 16.03
N GLY A 601 37.76 19.66 15.31
CA GLY A 601 36.38 19.84 14.89
C GLY A 601 35.41 20.06 16.03
N MET A 602 35.87 20.69 17.12
CA MET A 602 35.04 20.89 18.31
C MET A 602 33.94 21.93 18.07
N LEU A 603 34.07 22.81 17.08
CA LEU A 603 33.15 23.93 16.91
C LEU A 603 31.76 23.57 16.39
N PHE A 604 31.68 22.58 15.50
CA PHE A 604 30.42 22.15 14.87
C PHE A 604 29.92 20.78 15.36
N SER A 605 30.59 20.22 16.37
CA SER A 605 30.31 18.89 16.92
C SER A 605 28.95 18.76 17.65
N VAL A 606 28.26 19.87 17.95
CA VAL A 606 27.02 19.86 18.76
C VAL A 606 25.72 19.82 17.92
N HIS A 607 25.78 19.97 16.59
CA HIS A 607 24.57 20.04 15.74
C HIS A 607 24.57 19.10 14.51
N ALA A 608 25.53 18.17 14.42
CA ALA A 608 25.66 17.29 13.25
C ALA A 608 25.93 15.81 13.62
N ALA A 609 25.24 15.28 14.63
CA ALA A 609 25.27 13.85 14.96
C ALA A 609 23.95 13.18 14.56
N ALA A 610 23.82 12.92 13.26
CA ALA A 610 22.87 11.96 12.73
C ALA A 610 23.39 10.55 13.00
N THR A 611 22.58 9.70 13.64
CA THR A 611 22.65 8.24 13.46
C THR A 611 21.43 7.83 12.62
N ILE A 612 21.46 8.30 11.38
CA ILE A 612 21.08 7.49 10.21
C ILE A 612 22.26 6.52 10.02
N ASP A 613 22.13 5.40 9.31
CA ASP A 613 23.33 4.69 8.85
C ASP A 613 24.22 5.73 8.12
N THR A 614 25.27 6.22 8.77
CA THR A 614 26.07 7.35 8.27
C THR A 614 26.99 6.82 7.18
N PHE A 615 26.39 6.56 6.03
CA PHE A 615 27.11 6.29 4.79
C PHE A 615 27.82 7.58 4.38
N THR A 616 29.13 7.49 4.15
CA THR A 616 29.96 8.61 3.74
C THR A 616 30.11 8.62 2.22
N PHE A 617 29.51 9.61 1.57
CA PHE A 617 29.55 9.74 0.11
C PHE A 617 30.67 10.68 -0.33
N LYS A 618 31.21 10.46 -1.54
CA LYS A 618 32.27 11.26 -2.18
C LYS A 618 31.76 12.64 -2.59
N ASP A 619 30.51 12.73 -3.01
CA ASP A 619 29.82 13.95 -3.45
C ASP A 619 28.29 13.78 -3.35
N GLU A 620 27.54 14.87 -3.53
CA GLU A 620 26.07 14.89 -3.49
C GLU A 620 25.46 14.00 -4.59
N ALA A 621 26.10 13.90 -5.75
CA ALA A 621 25.62 13.06 -6.85
C ALA A 621 25.64 11.57 -6.45
N GLN A 622 26.66 11.13 -5.71
CA GLN A 622 26.75 9.78 -5.18
C GLN A 622 25.69 9.51 -4.10
N GLU A 623 25.39 10.48 -3.23
CA GLU A 623 24.30 10.34 -2.25
C GLU A 623 22.92 10.27 -2.93
N GLN A 624 22.66 11.15 -3.90
CA GLN A 624 21.42 11.11 -4.67
C GLN A 624 21.27 9.79 -5.44
N GLN A 625 22.36 9.29 -6.02
CA GLN A 625 22.37 7.99 -6.69
C GLN A 625 22.07 6.84 -5.70
N PHE A 626 22.59 6.91 -4.46
CA PHE A 626 22.30 5.94 -3.42
C PHE A 626 20.82 5.93 -3.07
N ARG A 627 20.23 7.12 -2.81
CA ARG A 627 18.79 7.27 -2.53
C ARG A 627 17.92 6.70 -3.66
N GLN A 628 18.21 7.10 -4.90
CA GLN A 628 17.49 6.60 -6.08
C GLN A 628 17.60 5.06 -6.24
N LEU A 629 18.76 4.48 -5.93
CA LEU A 629 18.94 3.02 -5.98
C LEU A 629 18.16 2.32 -4.87
N THR A 630 18.17 2.86 -3.66
CA THR A 630 17.45 2.28 -2.51
C THR A 630 15.93 2.41 -2.62
N GLU A 631 15.43 3.44 -3.30
CA GLU A 631 14.02 3.60 -3.65
C GLU A 631 13.59 2.66 -4.78
N ALA A 632 14.46 2.46 -5.78
CA ALA A 632 14.18 1.60 -6.94
C ALA A 632 14.21 0.10 -6.62
N LEU A 633 14.86 -0.30 -5.52
CA LEU A 633 14.97 -1.69 -5.08
C LEU A 633 13.90 -2.03 -4.03
N ARG A 634 13.16 -3.10 -4.27
CA ARG A 634 12.11 -3.62 -3.40
C ARG A 634 12.70 -4.55 -2.35
N CYS A 635 12.23 -4.42 -1.11
CA CYS A 635 12.55 -5.38 -0.06
C CYS A 635 11.83 -6.74 -0.33
N PRO A 636 12.55 -7.87 -0.38
CA PRO A 636 11.98 -9.17 -0.72
C PRO A 636 11.10 -9.78 0.38
N LYS A 637 11.18 -9.26 1.62
CA LYS A 637 10.40 -9.74 2.77
C LYS A 637 9.32 -8.76 3.25
N CYS A 638 9.37 -7.53 2.77
CA CYS A 638 8.51 -6.46 3.25
C CYS A 638 7.27 -6.33 2.37
N GLN A 639 6.17 -5.85 2.94
CA GLN A 639 4.91 -5.67 2.22
C GLN A 639 4.98 -4.47 1.27
N ASN A 640 5.52 -4.69 0.06
CA ASN A 640 5.57 -3.71 -1.03
C ASN A 640 6.33 -2.41 -0.71
N ASN A 641 7.32 -2.48 0.18
CA ASN A 641 8.19 -1.34 0.51
C ASN A 641 9.52 -1.40 -0.26
N SER A 642 10.06 -0.23 -0.59
CA SER A 642 11.45 -0.12 -1.05
C SER A 642 12.42 -0.51 0.07
N ILE A 643 13.69 -0.73 -0.25
CA ILE A 643 14.73 -0.92 0.78
C ILE A 643 15.07 0.39 1.50
N ALA A 644 14.73 1.56 0.92
CA ALA A 644 14.81 2.85 1.60
C ALA A 644 13.78 2.94 2.74
N ASP A 645 12.51 2.65 2.44
CA ASP A 645 11.37 2.77 3.36
C ASP A 645 11.28 1.67 4.41
N SER A 646 12.05 0.60 4.24
CA SER A 646 11.97 -0.57 5.11
C SER A 646 13.06 -0.59 6.16
N ASN A 647 12.64 -0.88 7.39
CA ASN A 647 13.50 -1.13 8.54
C ASN A 647 13.72 -2.62 8.80
N ALA A 648 13.28 -3.50 7.88
CA ALA A 648 13.57 -4.92 8.00
C ALA A 648 15.08 -5.16 7.89
N MET A 649 15.62 -6.10 8.69
CA MET A 649 17.05 -6.45 8.66
C MET A 649 17.58 -6.69 7.24
N ILE A 650 16.82 -7.40 6.40
CA ILE A 650 17.19 -7.64 5.00
C ILE A 650 17.25 -6.36 4.16
N ALA A 651 16.43 -5.35 4.45
CA ALA A 651 16.48 -4.06 3.77
C ALA A 651 17.72 -3.26 4.19
N SER A 652 18.08 -3.28 5.48
CA SER A 652 19.33 -2.69 5.98
C SER A 652 20.56 -3.36 5.37
N ASP A 653 20.60 -4.69 5.31
CA ASP A 653 21.69 -5.44 4.67
C ASP A 653 21.79 -5.10 3.17
N MET A 654 20.66 -4.98 2.48
CA MET A 654 20.63 -4.57 1.07
C MET A 654 21.12 -3.12 0.90
N LYS A 655 20.72 -2.18 1.76
CA LYS A 655 21.21 -0.79 1.76
C LYS A 655 22.73 -0.73 1.93
N LEU A 656 23.27 -1.43 2.92
CA LEU A 656 24.72 -1.56 3.13
C LEU A 656 25.41 -2.11 1.88
N LYS A 657 24.83 -3.13 1.25
CA LYS A 657 25.42 -3.74 0.05
C LYS A 657 25.39 -2.81 -1.17
N VAL A 658 24.31 -2.05 -1.36
CA VAL A 658 24.26 -0.99 -2.39
C VAL A 658 25.40 -0.01 -2.18
N TYR A 659 25.57 0.47 -0.93
CA TYR A 659 26.63 1.42 -0.58
C TYR A 659 28.03 0.85 -0.89
N GLU A 660 28.33 -0.38 -0.48
CA GLU A 660 29.62 -1.04 -0.77
C GLU A 660 29.91 -1.10 -2.28
N LEU A 661 28.95 -1.52 -3.09
CA LEU A 661 29.12 -1.64 -4.54
C LEU A 661 29.30 -0.27 -5.20
N MET A 662 28.61 0.75 -4.70
CA MET A 662 28.82 2.14 -5.14
C MET A 662 30.23 2.63 -4.82
N GLN A 663 30.77 2.30 -3.64
CA GLN A 663 32.14 2.67 -3.28
C GLN A 663 33.20 1.94 -4.12
N GLN A 664 32.89 0.74 -4.59
CA GLN A 664 33.70 0.00 -5.57
C GLN A 664 33.62 0.57 -7.00
N GLY A 665 32.88 1.66 -7.23
CA GLY A 665 32.72 2.29 -8.54
C GLY A 665 31.84 1.51 -9.50
N LYS A 666 30.97 0.62 -9.01
CA LYS A 666 30.00 -0.10 -9.85
C LYS A 666 28.93 0.87 -10.34
N SER A 667 28.50 0.68 -11.59
CA SER A 667 27.40 1.45 -12.16
C SER A 667 26.05 1.06 -11.55
N LYS A 668 25.05 1.94 -11.66
CA LYS A 668 23.67 1.67 -11.23
C LYS A 668 23.16 0.33 -11.75
N GLN A 669 23.38 0.04 -13.04
CA GLN A 669 22.93 -1.21 -13.65
C GLN A 669 23.66 -2.43 -13.07
N GLN A 670 24.97 -2.36 -12.85
CA GLN A 670 25.73 -3.45 -12.24
C GLN A 670 25.28 -3.77 -10.82
N ILE A 671 24.87 -2.74 -10.06
CA ILE A 671 24.33 -2.91 -8.70
C ILE A 671 22.96 -3.60 -8.76
N VAL A 672 22.08 -3.15 -9.66
CA VAL A 672 20.77 -3.77 -9.87
C VAL A 672 20.93 -5.22 -10.32
N ASP A 673 21.80 -5.48 -11.29
CA ASP A 673 22.09 -6.83 -11.80
C ASP A 673 22.59 -7.75 -10.67
N TYR A 674 23.47 -7.26 -9.79
CA TYR A 674 23.92 -8.00 -8.61
C TYR A 674 22.75 -8.34 -7.66
N MET A 675 21.87 -7.37 -7.41
CA MET A 675 20.70 -7.59 -6.55
C MET A 675 19.72 -8.58 -7.18
N VAL A 676 19.52 -8.52 -8.50
CA VAL A 676 18.67 -9.45 -9.26
C VAL A 676 19.27 -10.84 -9.28
N GLU A 677 20.58 -10.99 -9.44
CA GLU A 677 21.26 -12.29 -9.42
C GLU A 677 21.10 -12.97 -8.06
N ARG A 678 21.18 -12.20 -6.97
CA ARG A 678 21.11 -12.71 -5.59
C ARG A 678 19.70 -12.94 -5.07
N TYR A 679 18.75 -12.07 -5.43
CA TYR A 679 17.40 -12.05 -4.86
C TYR A 679 16.28 -12.29 -5.89
N GLY A 680 16.63 -12.46 -7.17
CA GLY A 680 15.71 -12.63 -8.29
C GLY A 680 15.09 -11.32 -8.78
N HIS A 681 14.34 -11.38 -9.89
CA HIS A 681 13.65 -10.21 -10.47
C HIS A 681 12.51 -9.62 -9.61
N PHE A 682 12.28 -10.14 -8.41
CA PHE A 682 11.30 -9.60 -7.48
C PHE A 682 11.79 -8.30 -6.81
N VAL A 683 13.11 -8.09 -6.71
CA VAL A 683 13.67 -6.88 -6.08
C VAL A 683 13.61 -5.64 -6.97
N THR A 684 13.18 -5.75 -8.22
CA THR A 684 12.98 -4.59 -9.10
C THR A 684 11.50 -4.28 -9.25
N TYR A 685 11.13 -2.99 -9.18
CA TYR A 685 9.76 -2.57 -9.49
C TYR A 685 9.47 -2.59 -11.00
N GLU A 686 10.51 -2.47 -11.82
CA GLU A 686 10.38 -2.59 -13.27
C GLU A 686 10.47 -4.05 -13.71
N PRO A 687 9.49 -4.54 -14.50
CA PRO A 687 9.56 -5.88 -15.05
C PRO A 687 10.63 -5.96 -16.13
N PRO A 688 11.49 -6.99 -16.13
CA PRO A 688 12.51 -7.16 -17.17
C PRO A 688 11.83 -7.42 -18.51
N LEU A 689 12.46 -7.04 -19.63
CA LEU A 689 11.97 -7.38 -20.98
C LEU A 689 12.50 -8.77 -21.38
N THR A 690 11.72 -9.80 -21.09
CA THR A 690 12.05 -11.21 -21.38
C THR A 690 10.95 -11.83 -22.25
N PRO A 691 11.17 -12.99 -22.89
CA PRO A 691 10.11 -13.70 -23.60
C PRO A 691 8.88 -14.00 -22.72
N ALA A 692 9.07 -14.18 -21.40
CA ALA A 692 8.00 -14.46 -20.45
C ALA A 692 7.19 -13.21 -20.05
N THR A 693 7.75 -12.01 -20.24
CA THR A 693 7.14 -10.72 -19.85
C THR A 693 6.82 -9.82 -21.05
N VAL A 694 7.23 -10.18 -22.28
CA VAL A 694 7.00 -9.42 -23.51
C VAL A 694 5.51 -9.11 -23.75
N ILE A 695 4.63 -9.99 -23.27
CA ILE A 695 3.18 -9.82 -23.38
C ILE A 695 2.68 -8.56 -22.66
N LEU A 696 3.35 -8.12 -21.58
CA LEU A 696 3.02 -6.87 -20.86
C LEU A 696 3.11 -5.65 -21.78
N TRP A 697 4.13 -5.63 -22.64
CA TRP A 697 4.50 -4.49 -23.47
C TRP A 697 3.78 -4.51 -24.82
N VAL A 698 3.72 -5.70 -25.44
CA VAL A 698 3.26 -5.84 -26.82
C VAL A 698 1.74 -5.98 -26.92
N LEU A 699 1.08 -6.67 -25.98
CA LEU A 699 -0.36 -6.96 -26.09
C LEU A 699 -1.24 -5.68 -26.09
N PRO A 700 -1.01 -4.68 -25.22
CA PRO A 700 -1.77 -3.43 -25.28
C PRO A 700 -1.60 -2.71 -26.61
N ALA A 701 -0.38 -2.64 -27.15
CA ALA A 701 -0.09 -2.01 -28.43
C ALA A 701 -0.78 -2.74 -29.60
N LEU A 702 -0.71 -4.07 -29.63
CA LEU A 702 -1.41 -4.89 -30.63
C LEU A 702 -2.93 -4.70 -30.56
N PHE A 703 -3.48 -4.61 -29.35
CA PHE A 703 -4.91 -4.38 -29.15
C PHE A 703 -5.36 -3.02 -29.73
N ILE A 704 -4.57 -1.97 -29.51
CA ILE A 704 -4.82 -0.63 -30.04
C ILE A 704 -4.73 -0.63 -31.57
N LEU A 705 -3.67 -1.22 -32.13
CA LEU A 705 -3.49 -1.33 -33.58
C LEU A 705 -4.62 -2.14 -34.24
N GLY A 706 -5.03 -3.24 -33.62
CA GLY A 706 -6.18 -4.02 -34.05
C GLY A 706 -7.48 -3.22 -34.01
N GLY A 707 -7.72 -2.49 -32.91
CA GLY A 707 -8.87 -1.60 -32.77
C GLY A 707 -8.90 -0.49 -33.83
N ALA A 708 -7.78 0.20 -34.03
CA ALA A 708 -7.62 1.24 -35.06
C ALA A 708 -7.88 0.68 -36.47
N THR A 709 -7.34 -0.50 -36.76
CA THR A 709 -7.56 -1.20 -38.04
C THR A 709 -9.04 -1.51 -38.23
N VAL A 710 -9.73 -2.02 -37.21
CA VAL A 710 -11.18 -2.28 -37.27
C VAL A 710 -11.97 -1.00 -37.52
N ILE A 711 -11.62 0.11 -36.87
CA ILE A 711 -12.27 1.42 -37.06
C ILE A 711 -12.09 1.87 -38.53
N VAL A 712 -10.87 1.82 -39.06
CA VAL A 712 -10.57 2.18 -40.45
C VAL A 712 -11.29 1.29 -41.44
N LEU A 713 -11.24 -0.03 -41.28
CA LEU A 713 -11.94 -0.98 -42.16
C LEU A 713 -13.46 -0.78 -42.15
N ARG A 714 -14.05 -0.48 -40.98
CA ARG A 714 -15.49 -0.17 -40.88
C ARG A 714 -15.86 1.12 -41.60
N SER A 715 -14.99 2.13 -41.56
CA SER A 715 -15.21 3.39 -42.28
C SER A 715 -15.08 3.25 -43.80
N ARG A 716 -14.20 2.34 -44.28
CA ARG A 716 -13.91 2.11 -45.70
C ARG A 716 -14.91 1.19 -46.41
N ARG A 717 -15.70 0.38 -45.71
CA ARG A 717 -16.80 -0.45 -46.28
C ARG A 717 -18.01 0.37 -46.77
N ARG A 718 -17.73 1.55 -47.35
CA ARG A 718 -18.66 2.64 -47.61
C ARG A 718 -19.41 2.53 -48.95
N GLN A 719 -19.18 1.50 -49.76
CA GLN A 719 -19.77 1.43 -51.10
C GLN A 719 -20.26 0.02 -51.44
N LYS A 720 -21.53 -0.25 -51.12
CA LYS A 720 -22.46 -1.20 -51.78
C LYS A 720 -23.60 -1.54 -50.82
N ILE A 721 -24.41 -0.53 -50.46
CA ILE A 721 -25.79 -0.80 -50.06
C ILE A 721 -26.61 0.22 -50.85
N SER A 722 -27.02 -0.21 -52.05
CA SER A 722 -28.15 0.42 -52.72
C SER A 722 -29.37 0.28 -51.82
N LEU A 723 -30.18 1.33 -51.81
CA LEU A 723 -31.53 1.34 -51.26
C LEU A 723 -32.27 0.13 -51.85
N SER A 724 -32.36 -0.96 -51.09
CA SER A 724 -33.34 -2.02 -51.31
C SER A 724 -34.35 -1.86 -50.18
N GLU A 725 -35.49 -1.33 -50.58
CA GLU A 725 -36.80 -1.37 -49.94
C GLU A 725 -36.81 -1.68 -48.44
N GLU A 726 -37.10 -0.63 -47.66
CA GLU A 726 -37.85 -0.82 -46.42
C GLU A 726 -39.13 -1.58 -46.75
N ASN A 727 -39.18 -2.85 -46.36
CA ASN A 727 -40.46 -3.54 -46.18
C ASN A 727 -41.10 -3.01 -44.90
N PRO A 728 -42.25 -2.30 -44.95
CA PRO A 728 -42.99 -1.92 -43.77
C PRO A 728 -43.88 -3.10 -43.36
N THR A 729 -43.28 -4.22 -42.97
CA THR A 729 -44.04 -5.28 -42.31
C THR A 729 -44.07 -5.05 -40.82
N LEU A 730 -45.07 -4.25 -40.43
CA LEU A 730 -45.92 -4.44 -39.27
C LEU A 730 -45.22 -4.92 -37.99
N SER A 731 -45.15 -3.96 -37.07
CA SER A 731 -45.45 -4.13 -35.65
C SER A 731 -46.49 -5.24 -35.39
N ARG A 732 -46.07 -6.50 -35.34
CA ARG A 732 -46.73 -7.46 -34.47
C ARG A 732 -46.28 -7.13 -33.06
N GLY A 733 -47.12 -6.37 -32.35
CA GLY A 733 -47.13 -6.37 -30.90
C GLY A 733 -47.17 -7.83 -30.47
N ILE A 734 -46.04 -8.34 -30.01
CA ILE A 734 -46.03 -9.56 -29.22
C ILE A 734 -46.68 -9.15 -27.92
N SER A 735 -47.96 -9.48 -27.76
CA SER A 735 -48.57 -9.54 -26.44
C SER A 735 -47.58 -10.30 -25.56
N PRO A 736 -47.15 -9.76 -24.39
CA PRO A 736 -46.22 -10.47 -23.54
C PRO A 736 -46.85 -11.84 -23.27
N GLY A 737 -46.29 -12.88 -23.88
CA GLY A 737 -46.74 -14.24 -23.60
C GLY A 737 -46.63 -14.37 -22.10
N LYS A 738 -47.73 -14.72 -21.41
CA LYS A 738 -47.70 -15.00 -19.98
C LYS A 738 -46.65 -16.09 -19.81
N ILE A 739 -45.44 -15.71 -19.39
CA ILE A 739 -44.37 -16.66 -19.13
C ILE A 739 -44.89 -17.46 -17.94
N SER A 740 -45.22 -18.73 -18.20
CA SER A 740 -45.72 -19.63 -17.17
C SER A 740 -44.71 -19.65 -16.02
N LEU A 741 -45.19 -19.50 -14.78
CA LEU A 741 -44.34 -19.55 -13.58
C LEU A 741 -43.51 -20.85 -13.54
N TRP A 742 -44.02 -21.92 -14.17
CA TRP A 742 -43.36 -23.21 -14.32
C TRP A 742 -42.07 -23.17 -15.14
N VAL A 743 -41.87 -22.17 -16.02
CA VAL A 743 -40.60 -21.97 -16.75
C VAL A 743 -39.47 -21.59 -15.80
N PHE A 744 -39.79 -20.94 -14.67
CA PHE A 744 -38.81 -20.57 -13.65
C PHE A 744 -38.58 -21.66 -12.61
N LEU A 745 -39.46 -22.68 -12.53
CA LEU A 745 -39.40 -23.71 -11.48
C LEU A 745 -38.09 -24.53 -11.52
N PRO A 746 -37.59 -25.02 -12.68
CA PRO A 746 -36.32 -25.73 -12.71
C PRO A 746 -35.15 -24.84 -12.27
N GLY A 747 -35.16 -23.56 -12.65
CA GLY A 747 -34.16 -22.58 -12.24
C GLY A 747 -34.23 -22.27 -10.74
N ALA A 748 -35.44 -22.14 -10.17
CA ALA A 748 -35.66 -21.91 -8.76
C ALA A 748 -35.26 -23.13 -7.91
N VAL A 749 -35.60 -24.34 -8.35
CA VAL A 749 -35.18 -25.60 -7.71
C VAL A 749 -33.66 -25.75 -7.79
N LEU A 750 -33.04 -25.47 -8.95
CA LEU A 750 -31.59 -25.48 -9.09
C LEU A 750 -30.93 -24.43 -8.18
N LEU A 751 -31.50 -23.22 -8.10
CA LEU A 751 -30.99 -22.17 -7.23
C LEU A 751 -31.06 -22.58 -5.76
N VAL A 752 -32.18 -23.14 -5.31
CA VAL A 752 -32.33 -23.64 -3.93
C VAL A 752 -31.39 -24.80 -3.69
N ALA A 753 -31.31 -25.78 -4.59
CA ALA A 753 -30.43 -26.93 -4.45
C ALA A 753 -28.95 -26.54 -4.41
N VAL A 754 -28.52 -25.63 -5.30
CA VAL A 754 -27.15 -25.10 -5.30
C VAL A 754 -26.91 -24.26 -4.05
N SER A 755 -27.84 -23.40 -3.65
CA SER A 755 -27.67 -22.57 -2.44
C SER A 755 -27.60 -23.43 -1.18
N VAL A 756 -28.46 -24.43 -1.04
CA VAL A 756 -28.45 -25.39 0.07
C VAL A 756 -27.19 -26.25 0.02
N GLY A 757 -26.82 -26.79 -1.15
CA GLY A 757 -25.59 -27.56 -1.31
C GLY A 757 -24.34 -26.74 -0.97
N SER A 758 -24.27 -25.49 -1.43
CA SER A 758 -23.22 -24.55 -1.07
C SER A 758 -23.23 -24.23 0.42
N TYR A 759 -24.40 -23.98 1.02
CA TYR A 759 -24.52 -23.73 2.45
C TYR A 759 -24.05 -24.93 3.27
N LEU A 760 -24.50 -26.15 2.93
CA LEU A 760 -24.10 -27.36 3.63
C LEU A 760 -22.58 -27.62 3.49
N LYS A 761 -22.00 -27.33 2.32
CA LYS A 761 -20.55 -27.52 2.09
C LYS A 761 -19.68 -26.44 2.72
N THR A 762 -20.15 -25.19 2.82
CA THR A 762 -19.35 -24.03 3.27
C THR A 762 -19.70 -23.52 4.66
N SER A 763 -20.79 -24.01 5.27
CA SER A 763 -21.18 -23.68 6.63
C SER A 763 -20.30 -24.41 7.67
N GLY A 764 -20.30 -23.88 8.89
CA GLY A 764 -19.64 -24.51 10.02
C GLY A 764 -20.35 -25.76 10.56
N LEU A 765 -21.38 -26.31 9.90
CA LEU A 765 -22.13 -27.46 10.40
C LEU A 765 -21.23 -28.68 10.65
N ALA A 766 -20.29 -28.96 9.74
CA ALA A 766 -19.31 -30.03 9.92
C ALA A 766 -18.39 -29.77 11.13
N GLN A 767 -17.98 -28.51 11.33
CA GLN A 767 -17.14 -28.11 12.47
C GLN A 767 -17.91 -28.22 13.79
N VAL A 768 -19.20 -27.87 13.79
CA VAL A 768 -20.10 -28.05 14.95
C VAL A 768 -20.28 -29.53 15.26
N HIS A 769 -20.43 -30.39 14.25
CA HIS A 769 -20.54 -31.83 14.46
C HIS A 769 -19.24 -32.41 15.04
N ALA A 770 -18.09 -32.04 14.47
CA ALA A 770 -16.78 -32.43 14.97
C ALA A 770 -16.53 -31.93 16.42
N TRP A 771 -16.96 -30.71 16.73
CA TRP A 771 -16.88 -30.16 18.09
C TRP A 771 -17.76 -30.93 19.08
N ARG A 772 -19.00 -31.27 18.71
CA ARG A 772 -19.89 -32.11 19.53
C ARG A 772 -19.27 -33.48 19.80
N GLN A 773 -18.72 -34.11 18.76
CA GLN A 773 -18.04 -35.40 18.87
C GLN A 773 -16.81 -35.32 19.80
N ALA A 774 -15.92 -34.35 19.58
CA ALA A 774 -14.74 -34.13 20.41
C ALA A 774 -15.09 -33.91 21.89
N THR A 775 -16.14 -33.12 22.16
CA THR A 775 -16.61 -32.83 23.53
C THR A 775 -17.17 -34.08 24.22
N ALA A 776 -17.87 -34.94 23.46
CA ALA A 776 -18.42 -36.21 23.94
C ALA A 776 -17.31 -37.25 24.21
N GLU A 777 -16.28 -37.33 23.37
CA GLU A 777 -15.16 -38.30 23.51
C GLU A 777 -14.15 -37.89 24.59
N THR A 778 -14.08 -36.60 24.93
CA THR A 778 -13.07 -36.03 25.85
C THR A 778 -12.91 -36.76 27.19
N PRO A 779 -13.97 -37.18 27.92
CA PRO A 779 -13.79 -37.90 29.19
C PRO A 779 -13.02 -39.21 29.03
N ALA A 780 -13.31 -39.96 27.96
CA ALA A 780 -12.66 -41.23 27.68
C ALA A 780 -11.19 -41.01 27.27
N LEU A 781 -10.94 -40.00 26.43
CA LEU A 781 -9.59 -39.62 26.00
C LEU A 781 -8.75 -39.12 27.19
N LEU A 782 -9.33 -38.31 28.08
CA LEU A 782 -8.65 -37.80 29.26
C LEU A 782 -8.26 -38.95 30.22
N LYS A 783 -9.17 -39.91 30.45
CA LYS A 783 -8.88 -41.10 31.25
C LYS A 783 -7.71 -41.91 30.67
N ARG A 784 -7.64 -42.03 29.34
CA ARG A 784 -6.57 -42.75 28.64
C ARG A 784 -5.22 -42.04 28.75
N VAL A 785 -5.18 -40.71 28.68
CA VAL A 785 -3.95 -39.92 28.84
C VAL A 785 -3.39 -39.98 30.25
N LEU A 786 -4.26 -40.10 31.25
CA LEU A 786 -3.85 -40.17 32.66
C LEU A 786 -3.44 -41.59 33.10
N ASP A 787 -3.65 -42.62 32.26
CA ASP A 787 -3.29 -44.01 32.56
C ASP A 787 -1.90 -44.34 31.98
N PRO A 788 -0.87 -44.59 32.82
CA PRO A 788 0.48 -44.90 32.36
C PRO A 788 0.61 -46.20 31.57
N GLN A 789 -0.38 -47.11 31.66
CA GLN A 789 -0.39 -48.41 30.99
C GLN A 789 -1.22 -48.42 29.71
N ALA A 790 -1.91 -47.32 29.39
CA ALA A 790 -2.74 -47.22 28.21
C ALA A 790 -1.94 -46.88 26.95
N ALA A 791 -2.48 -47.28 25.78
CA ALA A 791 -1.88 -46.93 24.50
C ALA A 791 -1.89 -45.40 24.25
N PRO A 792 -0.80 -44.83 23.70
CA PRO A 792 -0.72 -43.40 23.38
C PRO A 792 -1.88 -42.92 22.51
N LEU A 793 -2.24 -41.64 22.65
CA LEU A 793 -3.19 -41.00 21.73
C LEU A 793 -2.57 -40.85 20.35
N THR A 794 -3.37 -41.10 19.30
CA THR A 794 -3.05 -40.65 17.95
C THR A 794 -3.12 -39.13 17.87
N MET A 795 -2.48 -38.52 16.85
CA MET A 795 -2.54 -37.06 16.66
C MET A 795 -3.97 -36.54 16.47
N GLU A 796 -4.84 -37.31 15.83
CA GLU A 796 -6.25 -36.95 15.65
C GLU A 796 -7.01 -36.97 16.99
N GLU A 797 -6.84 -38.02 17.79
CA GLU A 797 -7.42 -38.10 19.13
C GLU A 797 -6.89 -37.00 20.04
N MET A 798 -5.60 -36.66 19.93
CA MET A 798 -5.00 -35.57 20.69
C MET A 798 -5.57 -34.20 20.30
N ALA A 799 -5.86 -33.98 19.00
CA ALA A 799 -6.55 -32.78 18.53
C ALA A 799 -8.00 -32.70 19.05
N ARG A 800 -8.74 -33.82 19.05
CA ARG A 800 -10.10 -33.89 19.63
C ARG A 800 -10.08 -33.65 21.13
N LEU A 801 -9.14 -34.28 21.86
CA LEU A 801 -8.95 -34.03 23.29
C LEU A 801 -8.65 -32.55 23.55
N GLY A 802 -7.75 -31.94 22.79
CA GLY A 802 -7.44 -30.50 22.91
C GLY A 802 -8.67 -29.61 22.71
N LEU A 803 -9.48 -29.88 21.68
CA LEU A 803 -10.71 -29.13 21.40
C LEU A 803 -11.75 -29.27 22.53
N GLY A 804 -12.00 -30.48 23.01
CA GLY A 804 -12.98 -30.71 24.06
C GLY A 804 -12.49 -30.29 25.45
N LEU A 805 -11.19 -30.39 25.74
CA LEU A 805 -10.57 -29.86 26.96
C LEU A 805 -10.67 -28.33 27.00
N ARG A 806 -10.37 -27.65 25.89
CA ARG A 806 -10.58 -26.20 25.73
C ARG A 806 -12.03 -25.80 26.00
N THR A 807 -12.99 -26.60 25.52
CA THR A 807 -14.42 -26.36 25.73
C THR A 807 -14.80 -26.50 27.22
N ARG A 808 -14.31 -27.55 27.89
CA ARG A 808 -14.53 -27.75 29.33
C ARG A 808 -13.91 -26.64 30.17
N LEU A 809 -12.71 -26.18 29.84
CA LEU A 809 -12.00 -25.14 30.57
C LEU A 809 -12.67 -23.76 30.48
N GLN A 810 -13.54 -23.54 29.50
CA GLN A 810 -14.40 -22.34 29.50
C GLN A 810 -15.45 -22.38 30.62
N GLN A 811 -15.90 -23.57 31.02
CA GLN A 811 -16.83 -23.78 32.13
C GLN A 811 -16.10 -23.91 33.48
N GLN A 812 -14.87 -24.39 33.46
CA GLN A 812 -14.00 -24.57 34.62
C GLN A 812 -12.71 -23.75 34.47
N PRO A 813 -12.80 -22.41 34.48
CA PRO A 813 -11.65 -21.54 34.21
C PRO A 813 -10.56 -21.63 35.27
N ASP A 814 -10.87 -22.11 36.48
CA ASP A 814 -9.93 -22.20 37.60
C ASP A 814 -9.13 -23.52 37.63
N ASN A 815 -9.35 -24.42 36.66
CA ASN A 815 -8.67 -25.71 36.61
C ASN A 815 -7.23 -25.56 36.04
N LEU A 816 -6.26 -25.33 36.92
CA LEU A 816 -4.84 -25.16 36.57
C LEU A 816 -4.28 -26.33 35.75
N GLU A 817 -4.48 -27.56 36.21
CA GLU A 817 -3.97 -28.77 35.55
C GLU A 817 -4.53 -28.93 34.13
N GLY A 818 -5.81 -28.64 33.96
CA GLY A 818 -6.43 -28.67 32.64
C GLY A 818 -5.85 -27.61 31.70
N TRP A 819 -5.58 -26.39 32.17
CA TRP A 819 -4.91 -25.36 31.36
C TRP A 819 -3.48 -25.75 31.01
N MET A 820 -2.72 -26.30 31.95
CA MET A 820 -1.37 -26.80 31.69
C MET A 820 -1.38 -27.95 30.67
N MET A 821 -2.31 -28.89 30.79
CA MET A 821 -2.47 -29.98 29.85
C MET A 821 -2.86 -29.48 28.45
N LEU A 822 -3.81 -28.53 28.36
CA LEU A 822 -4.16 -27.89 27.09
C LEU A 822 -2.96 -27.18 26.46
N GLY A 823 -2.14 -26.52 27.28
CA GLY A 823 -0.88 -25.91 26.87
C GLY A 823 0.07 -26.91 26.23
N ARG A 824 0.31 -28.04 26.90
CA ARG A 824 1.18 -29.13 26.41
C ARG A 824 0.62 -29.76 25.12
N ILE A 825 -0.68 -30.06 25.08
CA ILE A 825 -1.35 -30.55 23.86
C ILE A 825 -1.18 -29.55 22.71
N GLY A 826 -1.35 -28.25 22.99
CA GLY A 826 -1.11 -27.20 22.01
C GLY A 826 0.30 -27.23 21.44
N MET A 827 1.32 -27.45 22.26
CA MET A 827 2.71 -27.60 21.79
C MET A 827 2.89 -28.83 20.90
N VAL A 828 2.35 -30.00 21.29
CA VAL A 828 2.48 -31.25 20.51
C VAL A 828 1.78 -31.13 19.15
N LEU A 829 0.62 -30.49 19.11
CA LEU A 829 -0.13 -30.25 17.88
C LEU A 829 0.45 -29.10 17.03
N ASN A 830 1.58 -28.52 17.44
CA ASN A 830 2.17 -27.33 16.84
C ASN A 830 1.18 -26.16 16.72
N ASN A 831 0.25 -26.05 17.67
CA ASN A 831 -0.74 -24.98 17.77
C ASN A 831 -0.28 -23.95 18.81
N ALA A 832 0.69 -23.12 18.40
CA ALA A 832 1.32 -22.11 19.25
C ALA A 832 0.29 -21.16 19.90
N THR A 833 -0.78 -20.80 19.20
CA THR A 833 -1.83 -19.91 19.75
C THR A 833 -2.53 -20.54 20.95
N THR A 834 -2.97 -21.80 20.81
CA THR A 834 -3.64 -22.51 21.91
C THR A 834 -2.69 -22.73 23.08
N ALA A 835 -1.44 -23.11 22.78
CA ALA A 835 -0.42 -23.33 23.79
C ALA A 835 -0.14 -22.04 24.60
N THR A 836 0.11 -20.92 23.90
CA THR A 836 0.39 -19.61 24.51
C THR A 836 -0.75 -19.16 25.40
N GLN A 837 -1.99 -19.22 24.91
CA GLN A 837 -3.18 -18.80 25.66
C GLN A 837 -3.37 -19.65 26.93
N ALA A 838 -3.20 -20.96 26.81
CA ALA A 838 -3.41 -21.89 27.91
C ALA A 838 -2.35 -21.72 29.02
N PHE A 839 -1.06 -21.63 28.66
CA PHE A 839 0.00 -21.39 29.66
C PHE A 839 -0.04 -19.98 30.25
N ALA A 840 -0.40 -18.96 29.47
CA ALA A 840 -0.63 -17.61 30.00
C ALA A 840 -1.75 -17.61 31.06
N HIS A 841 -2.84 -18.33 30.80
CA HIS A 841 -3.93 -18.46 31.74
C HIS A 841 -3.52 -19.27 32.98
N ALA A 842 -2.81 -20.38 32.80
CA ALA A 842 -2.28 -21.20 33.89
C ALA A 842 -1.36 -20.39 34.82
N TRP A 843 -0.43 -19.61 34.25
CA TRP A 843 0.47 -18.75 35.03
C TRP A 843 -0.29 -17.62 35.74
N LYS A 844 -1.35 -17.08 35.13
CA LYS A 844 -2.20 -16.09 35.79
C LYS A 844 -2.97 -16.66 36.98
N LEU A 845 -3.42 -17.91 36.90
CA LEU A 845 -4.10 -18.61 38.01
C LEU A 845 -3.14 -18.92 39.15
N ALA A 846 -1.92 -19.35 38.83
CA ALA A 846 -0.89 -19.70 39.81
C ALA A 846 0.45 -19.02 39.47
N PRO A 847 0.64 -17.73 39.83
CA PRO A 847 1.85 -16.98 39.48
C PRO A 847 3.15 -17.55 40.06
N THR A 848 3.04 -18.29 41.17
CA THR A 848 4.15 -18.96 41.87
C THR A 848 4.47 -20.35 41.31
N ASN A 849 3.65 -20.89 40.40
CA ASN A 849 3.90 -22.20 39.81
C ASN A 849 4.98 -22.09 38.71
N SER A 850 6.14 -22.71 38.97
CA SER A 850 7.30 -22.65 38.08
C SER A 850 7.06 -23.39 36.76
N GLU A 851 6.27 -24.45 36.71
CA GLU A 851 5.95 -25.16 35.45
C GLU A 851 5.06 -24.33 34.52
N ALA A 852 4.06 -23.64 35.07
CA ALA A 852 3.20 -22.77 34.28
C ALA A 852 3.98 -21.59 33.68
N LYS A 853 4.86 -20.97 34.49
CA LYS A 853 5.75 -19.89 34.06
C LYS A 853 6.75 -20.36 33.01
N LEU A 854 7.37 -21.54 33.20
CA LEU A 854 8.31 -22.12 32.25
C LEU A 854 7.64 -22.48 30.93
N GLY A 855 6.45 -23.10 30.96
CA GLY A 855 5.70 -23.45 29.76
C GLY A 855 5.31 -22.22 28.95
N TYR A 856 4.96 -21.11 29.61
CA TYR A 856 4.70 -19.84 28.94
C TYR A 856 5.97 -19.25 28.32
N ALA A 857 7.06 -19.19 29.08
CA ALA A 857 8.34 -18.68 28.59
C ALA A 857 8.88 -19.49 27.40
N GLU A 858 8.80 -20.82 27.45
CA GLU A 858 9.26 -21.72 26.37
C GLU A 858 8.57 -21.40 25.04
N ILE A 859 7.27 -21.14 25.05
CA ILE A 859 6.52 -20.83 23.83
C ILE A 859 6.89 -19.44 23.32
N LEU A 860 7.01 -18.46 24.22
CA LEU A 860 7.42 -17.10 23.86
C LEU A 860 8.80 -17.07 23.21
N THR A 861 9.76 -17.84 23.72
CA THR A 861 11.12 -17.93 23.14
C THR A 861 11.20 -18.65 21.78
N ARG A 862 10.12 -19.30 21.36
CA ARG A 862 9.99 -19.95 20.04
C ARG A 862 9.12 -19.13 19.09
N SER A 863 8.65 -17.96 19.52
CA SER A 863 7.84 -17.08 18.69
C SER A 863 8.71 -16.44 17.60
N ALA A 864 8.10 -16.18 16.44
CA ALA A 864 8.75 -15.38 15.40
C ALA A 864 8.74 -13.88 15.74
N ASP A 865 7.95 -13.46 16.74
CA ASP A 865 7.85 -12.09 17.22
C ASP A 865 9.01 -11.78 18.19
N GLU A 866 9.75 -10.72 17.89
CA GLU A 866 10.88 -10.29 18.72
C GLU A 866 10.44 -9.85 20.13
N GLN A 867 9.27 -9.24 20.28
CA GLN A 867 8.77 -8.82 21.59
C GLN A 867 8.42 -10.02 22.48
N ASP A 868 7.90 -11.09 21.88
CA ASP A 868 7.66 -12.36 22.59
C ASP A 868 8.99 -12.97 23.04
N ASN A 869 9.98 -12.99 22.16
CA ASN A 869 11.31 -13.50 22.49
C ASN A 869 11.96 -12.67 23.62
N GLN A 870 11.78 -11.35 23.63
CA GLN A 870 12.22 -10.47 24.72
C GLN A 870 11.53 -10.79 26.05
N LEU A 871 10.20 -10.92 26.04
CA LEU A 871 9.42 -11.27 27.23
C LEU A 871 9.77 -12.67 27.75
N GLY A 872 9.92 -13.65 26.86
CA GLY A 872 10.36 -15.00 27.20
C GLY A 872 11.72 -15.01 27.88
N GLY A 873 12.70 -14.27 27.33
CA GLY A 873 14.02 -14.12 27.95
C GLY A 873 13.98 -13.43 29.32
N LEU A 874 13.09 -12.45 29.54
CA LEU A 874 12.89 -11.82 30.84
C LEU A 874 12.34 -12.80 31.88
N LEU A 875 11.33 -13.59 31.52
CA LEU A 875 10.74 -14.60 32.41
C LEU A 875 11.77 -15.67 32.80
N LEU A 876 12.59 -16.13 31.85
CA LEU A 876 13.66 -17.10 32.12
C LEU A 876 14.72 -16.53 33.08
N ARG A 877 15.14 -15.27 32.88
CA ARG A 877 16.07 -14.59 33.79
C ARG A 877 15.50 -14.47 35.21
N GLU A 878 14.21 -14.16 35.33
CA GLU A 878 13.54 -14.09 36.62
C GLU A 878 13.52 -15.47 37.30
N MET A 879 13.22 -16.53 36.55
CA MET A 879 13.25 -17.90 37.08
C MET A 879 14.64 -18.34 37.56
N LEU A 880 15.70 -17.90 36.89
CA LEU A 880 17.08 -18.20 37.32
C LEU A 880 17.47 -17.49 38.62
N LYS A 881 16.81 -16.38 38.99
CA LYS A 881 17.03 -15.76 40.31
C LYS A 881 16.60 -16.68 41.45
N ASP A 882 15.54 -17.47 41.21
CA ASP A 882 14.99 -18.40 42.19
C ASP A 882 15.78 -19.73 42.20
N ASP A 883 16.09 -20.26 41.01
CA ASP A 883 16.88 -21.49 40.84
C ASP A 883 17.94 -21.35 39.74
N HIS A 884 19.17 -21.06 40.17
CA HIS A 884 20.33 -20.86 39.29
C HIS A 884 20.87 -22.18 38.71
N THR A 885 20.36 -23.33 39.15
CA THR A 885 20.83 -24.66 38.72
C THR A 885 19.92 -25.33 37.71
N ASN A 886 18.81 -24.68 37.33
CA ASN A 886 17.85 -25.25 36.41
C ASN A 886 18.38 -25.31 34.97
N ILE A 887 18.88 -26.48 34.58
CA ILE A 887 19.46 -26.73 33.25
C ILE A 887 18.46 -26.42 32.12
N ARG A 888 17.16 -26.68 32.31
CA ARG A 888 16.15 -26.42 31.26
C ARG A 888 15.95 -24.92 31.04
N VAL A 889 15.90 -24.13 32.12
CA VAL A 889 15.80 -22.67 32.03
C VAL A 889 17.07 -22.07 31.43
N LEU A 890 18.25 -22.52 31.89
CA LEU A 890 19.54 -22.10 31.33
C LEU A 890 19.64 -22.41 29.83
N SER A 891 19.20 -23.60 29.41
CA SER A 891 19.23 -23.99 28.00
C SER A 891 18.33 -23.09 27.15
N LEU A 892 17.09 -22.85 27.59
CA LEU A 892 16.15 -21.99 26.86
C LEU A 892 16.66 -20.53 26.79
N LEU A 893 17.25 -20.03 27.88
CA LEU A 893 17.82 -18.69 27.91
C LEU A 893 19.00 -18.58 26.96
N ALA A 894 19.90 -19.57 26.94
CA ALA A 894 21.07 -19.57 26.08
C ALA A 894 20.69 -19.57 24.59
N PHE A 895 19.73 -20.42 24.20
CA PHE A 895 19.21 -20.44 22.83
C PHE A 895 18.50 -19.14 22.47
N ASN A 896 17.63 -18.61 23.34
CA ASN A 896 16.95 -17.35 23.09
C ASN A 896 17.93 -16.17 22.96
N ALA A 897 18.96 -16.11 23.81
CA ALA A 897 20.00 -15.08 23.74
C ALA A 897 20.84 -15.20 22.46
N PHE A 898 21.18 -16.41 22.04
CA PHE A 898 21.94 -16.66 20.81
C PHE A 898 21.16 -16.23 19.56
N GLU A 899 19.89 -16.62 19.44
CA GLU A 899 19.02 -16.22 18.31
C GLU A 899 18.82 -14.70 18.25
N ARG A 900 18.89 -14.03 19.40
CA ARG A 900 18.80 -12.57 19.52
C ARG A 900 20.16 -11.86 19.40
N GLN A 901 21.21 -12.57 18.99
CA GLN A 901 22.58 -12.06 18.86
C GLN A 901 23.19 -11.51 20.16
N ASN A 902 22.59 -11.82 21.32
CA ASN A 902 23.17 -11.53 22.62
C ASN A 902 24.17 -12.63 23.00
N TYR A 903 25.24 -12.76 22.21
CA TYR A 903 26.19 -13.86 22.29
C TYR A 903 26.88 -13.94 23.66
N ARG A 904 27.09 -12.81 24.35
CA ARG A 904 27.67 -12.80 25.71
C ARG A 904 26.76 -13.49 26.73
N GLU A 905 25.46 -13.22 26.68
CA GLU A 905 24.48 -13.87 27.57
C GLU A 905 24.33 -15.36 27.23
N ALA A 906 24.35 -15.71 25.94
CA ALA A 906 24.32 -17.10 25.50
C ALA A 906 25.53 -17.90 26.03
N ILE A 907 26.74 -17.35 25.88
CA ILE A 907 27.98 -17.96 26.38
C ILE A 907 27.90 -18.11 27.91
N GLY A 908 27.49 -17.06 28.63
CA GLY A 908 27.38 -17.11 30.09
C GLY A 908 26.42 -18.20 30.60
N ALA A 909 25.27 -18.36 29.95
CA ALA A 909 24.31 -19.42 30.29
C ALA A 909 24.85 -20.83 29.98
N TRP A 910 25.52 -21.00 28.85
CA TRP A 910 26.16 -22.27 28.46
C TRP A 910 27.35 -22.64 29.37
N ASP A 911 28.20 -21.70 29.76
CA ASP A 911 29.29 -21.92 30.72
C ASP A 911 28.75 -22.39 32.08
N MET A 912 27.64 -21.78 32.53
CA MET A 912 26.96 -22.22 33.76
C MET A 912 26.45 -23.65 33.63
N MET A 913 25.89 -24.04 32.48
CA MET A 913 25.47 -25.42 32.22
C MET A 913 26.65 -26.40 32.27
N LEU A 914 27.81 -26.05 31.70
CA LEU A 914 29.01 -26.91 31.75
C LEU A 914 29.50 -27.16 33.18
N ARG A 915 29.34 -26.18 34.08
CA ARG A 915 29.70 -26.32 35.49
C ARG A 915 28.76 -27.26 36.26
N ILE A 916 27.49 -27.35 35.84
CA ILE A 916 26.46 -28.16 36.52
C ILE A 916 26.43 -29.60 35.96
N LEU A 917 26.62 -29.78 34.66
CA LEU A 917 26.49 -31.09 34.01
C LEU A 917 27.60 -32.07 34.45
N PRO A 918 27.33 -33.39 34.57
CA PRO A 918 28.37 -34.39 34.84
C PRO A 918 29.43 -34.48 33.73
N ALA A 919 30.66 -34.89 34.06
CA ALA A 919 31.78 -34.95 33.11
C ALA A 919 31.52 -35.83 31.87
N ASN A 920 30.67 -36.88 32.00
CA ASN A 920 30.33 -37.81 30.92
C ASN A 920 29.01 -37.45 30.19
N ASP A 921 28.40 -36.28 30.43
CA ASP A 921 27.14 -35.91 29.78
C ASP A 921 27.34 -35.57 28.29
N GLN A 922 26.64 -36.27 27.41
CA GLN A 922 26.73 -36.09 25.95
C GLN A 922 26.40 -34.66 25.49
N ARG A 923 25.65 -33.89 26.27
CA ARG A 923 25.29 -32.50 25.94
C ARG A 923 26.49 -31.54 26.06
N ARG A 924 27.52 -31.86 26.85
CA ARG A 924 28.70 -30.99 27.05
C ARG A 924 29.38 -30.63 25.72
N ALA A 925 29.62 -31.63 24.86
CA ALA A 925 30.23 -31.42 23.55
C ALA A 925 29.40 -30.52 22.61
N VAL A 926 28.07 -30.54 22.74
CA VAL A 926 27.18 -29.65 21.97
C VAL A 926 27.25 -28.22 22.50
N ILE A 927 27.29 -28.05 23.82
CA ILE A 927 27.39 -26.76 24.49
C ILE A 927 28.72 -26.08 24.17
N GLU A 928 29.84 -26.81 24.23
CA GLU A 928 31.17 -26.31 23.87
C GLU A 928 31.21 -25.78 22.43
N ARG A 929 30.70 -26.56 21.45
CA ARG A 929 30.57 -26.09 20.06
C ARG A 929 29.68 -24.86 19.90
N SER A 930 28.64 -24.74 20.72
CA SER A 930 27.72 -23.59 20.68
C SER A 930 28.39 -22.33 21.23
N ILE A 931 29.21 -22.46 22.28
CA ILE A 931 30.06 -21.39 22.81
C ILE A 931 31.06 -20.93 21.75
N ASP A 932 31.77 -21.85 21.09
CA ASP A 932 32.76 -21.52 20.06
C ASP A 932 32.11 -20.76 18.89
N ARG A 933 30.93 -21.21 18.44
CA ARG A 933 30.15 -20.53 17.42
C ARG A 933 29.73 -19.12 17.84
N ALA A 934 29.33 -18.93 19.09
CA ALA A 934 28.96 -17.61 19.62
C ALA A 934 30.17 -16.68 19.77
N ARG A 935 31.34 -17.20 20.15
CA ARG A 935 32.60 -16.44 20.20
C ARG A 935 33.04 -15.96 18.83
N ALA A 936 32.93 -16.82 17.81
CA ALA A 936 33.23 -16.45 16.43
C ALA A 936 32.35 -15.28 15.90
N GLN A 937 31.16 -15.07 16.46
CA GLN A 937 30.28 -13.94 16.12
C GLN A 937 30.60 -12.64 16.88
N LEU A 938 31.34 -12.71 18.00
CA LEU A 938 31.76 -11.55 18.78
C LEU A 938 33.05 -10.90 18.23
N GLU A 939 33.83 -11.63 17.45
CA GLU A 939 35.09 -11.18 16.85
C GLU A 939 35.04 -11.26 15.31
N PRO A 940 34.43 -10.29 14.61
CA PRO A 940 34.47 -10.24 13.16
C PRO A 940 35.86 -9.76 12.72
N GLY A 941 36.84 -10.67 12.73
CA GLY A 941 38.23 -10.34 12.37
C GLY A 941 39.23 -11.49 12.28
N THR A 942 38.90 -12.70 12.75
CA THR A 942 39.84 -13.85 12.71
C THR A 942 39.17 -15.12 12.21
N THR A 943 38.88 -15.17 10.91
CA THR A 943 38.72 -16.45 10.21
C THR A 943 39.76 -16.55 9.09
N GLU A 944 41.00 -16.76 9.50
CA GLU A 944 41.97 -17.56 8.77
C GLU A 944 42.47 -18.61 9.78
N SER A 945 42.47 -19.89 9.38
CA SER A 945 43.10 -21.05 10.05
C SER A 945 42.26 -22.14 10.77
N ALA A 946 40.98 -22.34 10.44
CA ALA A 946 40.24 -23.52 10.93
C ALA A 946 39.78 -24.47 9.80
N ASP A 947 40.57 -24.61 8.74
CA ASP A 947 40.36 -25.63 7.70
C ASP A 947 41.72 -26.26 7.31
N LYS A 948 42.31 -26.98 8.28
CA LYS A 948 43.33 -28.03 8.09
C LYS A 948 43.23 -29.04 9.24
N GLN A 949 42.29 -29.98 9.13
CA GLN A 949 42.51 -31.42 9.33
C GLN A 949 41.23 -32.20 9.02
#